data_AF-A0A0M8Y725-F1
#
_entry.id   AF-A0A0M8Y725-F1
#
_cell.length_a   1.000
_cell.length_b   1.000
_cell.length_c   1.000
_cell.angle_alpha   90.00
_cell.angle_beta   90.00
_cell.angle_gamma   90.00
#
_symmetry.space_group_name_H-M   'P 1'
#
loop_
_entity.id
_entity.type
_entity.pdbx_description
1 polymer ?
#
loop_
_entity_poly.entity_id
_entity_poly.type
_entity_poly.pdbx_seq_one_letter_code
_entity_poly.pdbx_strand_id
1 'polypeptide(L)'
;MLVVAGIVAAAAASALLAVVVNIATGGDAGYFPWVATHPLWWVLGSTLAVALSSVWVVWAQRRADRRLVALVPVAQRPEKWVVDRPAEVAAAVAALCGQGGTVGVTTALRGAGGFGKTTVAKLVRADPRVLRHFRNRVYWVTLGRDVRSRGALARKVNDLIGRLDPGRPVTFTDPEQAGEHLATLLAGMPRTLLILDDVWYPAQEAAFPVAGKGSARLITTRIPSLVERAVPVRVDEVTEVQAKAILTADLPTLSRATTSRLLAATGRWPLLLRLANKVLVDQCRIRADVRAVAAELLEHLDQGPLRVDRLTGVPLASLDVNDPRQRDQAVATTIEASAGLLTGADRQRLTELSLFVEDETVPILLVSRLWRSTGELDTMATRALCSRLHDLALITLTATRDGGTLTMHDAIRDYLYQQVPEQRRPGLHAALLDAVGVQDGAWWNLDESHRYLWDHLIEHLLAARRTDVAEAVAADLRWVAVRLEQAGPTAPYADLSLIDTPLCHRLRRLLGQSAHLLAPTDPPHSRVDVLHSRTAVERAWAAQAAELATRRGVPRLVNKTTLPDPPHPALLHVLPEKCLVVGILIAPDSAWFTNTNPTSTEMRVWDVKTGGLMAVLRHPAKISAARVSPDGAWIATAAPDGVRLWHPLTGELKTVMPNVYDDHPYLYVAPDSSWLAVVTDDEVQILDAETGGIRTVISYRHAPWAAVVSPDGTWLALGTASDVRVWDVTSGKVLAVLPGAIRPHVATADARRLFTSSDEGVMRLWNTASWTEQAGIPLEPHGNWPLVAANGEWVAVGDHEGVRVYNTTTGDIAARLPQSRYCWPLGMAPDGRWLAVIDGGNVRVWDIRTGAVQAQFVAEVVSAEVAPDGARIATHDGHEISVWDTATGHRLSVLPHFDDYGEFAIAPDGTWLATGGQTLRIWDTAVIERSATKPSASAQPVIGPDVAATATSALDATVLVVKAPGTTAIIDTATGRLHGVMHHGLVDYEHFVTPDGSRLVTASKSQFSLWNVKTGESIPIGLNAIGLPLVFAVDDEHEWVDIVAAVRTAAAPDGSWLAVAGTDGVRVYDTKTGDTVADLDHVGPSCSSLAAPDGTWLATSNVNGVRIWDTSSWELRSFTPVEGRVAAVAPDATWLATVGLSGGVGVWAVGGERVAWFDVPGVRSAVIAPDSSALLMVSEKGELRVWWRGDGATALMRTEQPLWGGAWSADGGNVVVVGPRGVASFMAYLGVAATVPVATPAQLCPTPSSGM
;
A
#
# COMPACT_ATOMS: atom_id res chain seq x y z
N MET A 1 24.10 33.26 -24.59
CA MET A 1 23.00 33.87 -25.38
C MET A 1 22.58 35.25 -24.88
N LEU A 2 22.23 35.48 -23.60
CA LEU A 2 21.79 36.83 -23.14
C LEU A 2 22.85 37.95 -23.26
N VAL A 3 24.14 37.66 -23.09
CA VAL A 3 25.22 38.64 -23.32
C VAL A 3 25.35 38.98 -24.81
N VAL A 4 25.22 37.98 -25.68
CA VAL A 4 25.20 38.17 -27.14
C VAL A 4 23.94 38.92 -27.56
N ALA A 5 22.78 38.62 -26.98
CA ALA A 5 21.53 39.34 -27.21
C ALA A 5 21.60 40.79 -26.70
N GLY A 6 22.28 41.04 -25.58
CA GLY A 6 22.53 42.39 -25.07
C GLY A 6 23.48 43.19 -25.97
N ILE A 7 24.55 42.55 -26.47
CA ILE A 7 25.48 43.15 -27.43
C ILE A 7 24.77 43.42 -28.77
N VAL A 8 23.94 42.48 -29.24
CA VAL A 8 23.15 42.62 -30.48
C VAL A 8 22.05 43.65 -30.33
N ALA A 9 21.37 43.74 -29.18
CA ALA A 9 20.37 44.76 -28.91
C ALA A 9 21.00 46.15 -28.76
N ALA A 10 22.18 46.26 -28.14
CA ALA A 10 22.93 47.51 -28.07
C ALA A 10 23.46 47.91 -29.46
N ALA A 11 23.97 46.96 -30.25
CA ALA A 11 24.41 47.21 -31.63
C ALA A 11 23.22 47.57 -32.55
N ALA A 12 22.07 46.93 -32.37
CA ALA A 12 20.83 47.23 -33.08
C ALA A 12 20.27 48.58 -32.67
N ALA A 13 20.33 48.94 -31.38
CA ALA A 13 19.94 50.26 -30.89
C ALA A 13 20.90 51.35 -31.38
N SER A 14 22.21 51.10 -31.42
CA SER A 14 23.19 52.01 -32.03
C SER A 14 23.02 52.12 -33.53
N ALA A 15 22.67 51.03 -34.23
CA ALA A 15 22.37 51.04 -35.66
C ALA A 15 21.03 51.75 -35.94
N LEU A 16 19.99 51.54 -35.15
CA LEU A 16 18.72 52.27 -35.22
C LEU A 16 18.91 53.74 -34.89
N LEU A 17 19.73 54.08 -33.90
CA LEU A 17 20.04 55.47 -33.58
C LEU A 17 20.87 56.10 -34.70
N ALA A 18 21.81 55.36 -35.31
CA ALA A 18 22.56 55.82 -36.48
C ALA A 18 21.65 56.01 -37.69
N VAL A 19 20.67 55.12 -37.92
CA VAL A 19 19.67 55.23 -38.99
C VAL A 19 18.69 56.36 -38.73
N VAL A 20 18.21 56.54 -37.49
CA VAL A 20 17.35 57.65 -37.08
C VAL A 20 18.08 58.98 -37.18
N VAL A 21 19.36 59.03 -36.81
CA VAL A 21 20.22 60.21 -37.02
C VAL A 21 20.44 60.45 -38.51
N ASN A 22 20.68 59.41 -39.31
CA ASN A 22 20.89 59.54 -40.76
C ASN A 22 19.61 59.98 -41.50
N ILE A 23 18.44 59.50 -41.07
CA ILE A 23 17.12 59.93 -41.55
C ILE A 23 16.82 61.36 -41.06
N ALA A 24 17.18 61.70 -39.82
CA ALA A 24 17.03 63.05 -39.28
C ALA A 24 18.02 64.06 -39.91
N THR A 25 19.15 63.61 -40.48
CA THR A 25 20.09 64.46 -41.23
C THR A 25 19.77 64.57 -42.73
N GLY A 26 18.73 63.86 -43.20
CA GLY A 26 18.17 64.02 -44.54
C GLY A 26 17.21 65.22 -44.69
N GLY A 27 16.97 65.97 -43.62
CA GLY A 27 16.32 67.27 -43.60
C GLY A 27 17.03 68.18 -42.60
N ASP A 28 17.21 69.46 -42.93
CA ASP A 28 18.05 70.44 -42.22
C ASP A 28 18.04 70.32 -40.68
N ALA A 29 19.12 69.78 -40.11
CA ALA A 29 19.27 69.59 -38.67
C ALA A 29 20.15 70.69 -38.04
N GLY A 30 19.54 71.81 -37.67
CA GLY A 30 20.18 72.92 -36.95
C GLY A 30 20.48 72.68 -35.46
N TYR A 31 20.33 71.47 -34.92
CA TYR A 31 20.32 71.24 -33.47
C TYR A 31 21.57 70.56 -32.85
N PHE A 32 22.53 70.06 -33.64
CA PHE A 32 23.79 69.51 -33.09
C PHE A 32 25.01 69.78 -34.00
N PRO A 33 25.51 71.03 -34.10
CA PRO A 33 26.62 71.39 -35.00
C PRO A 33 27.94 70.67 -34.68
N TRP A 34 28.13 70.19 -33.45
CA TRP A 34 29.34 69.45 -33.07
C TRP A 34 29.38 68.00 -33.58
N VAL A 35 28.20 67.36 -33.74
CA VAL A 35 28.09 65.98 -34.23
C VAL A 35 28.44 65.89 -35.72
N ALA A 36 28.06 66.92 -36.49
CA ALA A 36 28.35 67.02 -37.92
C ALA A 36 29.86 67.23 -38.22
N THR A 37 30.61 67.82 -37.29
CA THR A 37 32.04 68.14 -37.51
C THR A 37 32.99 67.04 -37.04
N HIS A 38 32.58 66.18 -36.11
CA HIS A 38 33.46 65.15 -35.51
C HIS A 38 32.79 63.76 -35.41
N PRO A 39 32.35 63.15 -36.54
CA PRO A 39 31.61 61.89 -36.54
C PRO A 39 32.43 60.71 -35.96
N LEU A 40 33.74 60.69 -36.17
CA LEU A 40 34.62 59.63 -35.66
C LEU A 40 34.68 59.58 -34.13
N TRP A 41 34.68 60.74 -33.45
CA TRP A 41 34.68 60.81 -31.98
C TRP A 41 33.36 60.33 -31.37
N TRP A 42 32.24 60.52 -32.08
CA TRP A 42 30.94 59.98 -31.68
C TRP A 42 30.86 58.47 -31.86
N VAL A 43 31.40 57.92 -32.95
CA VAL A 43 31.53 56.47 -33.13
C VAL A 43 32.44 55.87 -32.05
N LEU A 44 33.57 56.52 -31.74
CA LEU A 44 34.48 56.06 -30.69
C LEU A 44 33.83 56.12 -29.29
N GLY A 45 33.14 57.21 -28.98
CA GLY A 45 32.44 57.41 -27.71
C GLY A 45 31.27 56.43 -27.50
N SER A 46 30.48 56.19 -28.55
CA SER A 46 29.39 55.20 -28.51
C SER A 46 29.91 53.77 -28.41
N THR A 47 30.99 53.43 -29.12
CA THR A 47 31.64 52.11 -29.02
C THR A 47 32.22 51.88 -27.61
N LEU A 48 32.87 52.90 -27.04
CA LEU A 48 33.40 52.86 -25.67
C LEU A 48 32.27 52.74 -24.63
N ALA A 49 31.17 53.47 -24.80
CA ALA A 49 30.01 53.38 -23.93
C ALA A 49 29.37 51.98 -23.96
N VAL A 50 29.24 51.36 -25.14
CA VAL A 50 28.75 49.98 -25.28
C VAL A 50 29.71 48.98 -24.64
N ALA A 51 31.02 49.15 -24.79
CA ALA A 51 32.02 48.29 -24.16
C ALA A 51 31.98 48.40 -22.63
N LEU A 52 31.93 49.61 -22.08
CA LEU A 52 31.84 49.85 -20.63
C LEU A 52 30.52 49.35 -20.05
N SER A 53 29.41 49.53 -20.76
CA SER A 53 28.09 48.99 -20.37
C SER A 53 28.11 47.46 -20.33
N SER A 54 28.76 46.82 -21.31
CA SER A 54 28.92 45.37 -21.37
C SER A 54 29.77 44.85 -20.20
N VAL A 55 30.86 45.53 -19.87
CA VAL A 55 31.71 45.20 -18.70
C VAL A 55 30.93 45.39 -17.39
N TRP A 56 30.16 46.47 -17.26
CA TRP A 56 29.34 46.73 -16.08
C TRP A 56 28.24 45.68 -15.90
N VAL A 57 27.56 45.29 -16.97
CA VAL A 57 26.56 44.20 -16.95
C VAL A 57 27.19 42.88 -16.52
N VAL A 58 28.37 42.52 -17.05
CA VAL A 58 29.10 41.31 -16.64
C VAL A 58 29.51 41.38 -15.17
N TRP A 59 29.98 42.52 -14.70
CA TRP A 59 30.36 42.72 -13.30
C TRP A 59 29.16 42.62 -12.35
N ALA A 60 28.05 43.29 -12.68
CA ALA A 60 26.82 43.27 -11.89
C ALA A 60 26.24 41.85 -11.84
N GLN A 61 26.28 41.12 -12.96
CA GLN A 61 25.83 39.73 -13.03
C GLN A 61 26.70 38.80 -12.18
N ARG A 62 28.04 38.91 -12.24
CA ARG A 62 28.95 38.14 -11.37
C ARG A 62 28.72 38.42 -9.89
N ARG A 63 28.42 39.68 -9.52
CA ARG A 63 28.12 40.05 -8.13
C ARG A 63 26.77 39.47 -7.65
N ALA A 64 25.76 39.44 -8.53
CA ALA A 64 24.48 38.80 -8.25
C ALA A 64 24.62 37.28 -8.09
N ASP A 65 25.38 36.62 -8.98
CA ASP A 65 25.64 35.17 -8.90
C ASP A 65 26.36 34.78 -7.60
N ARG A 66 27.36 35.56 -7.16
CA ARG A 66 28.04 35.34 -5.87
C ARG A 66 27.09 35.45 -4.67
N ARG A 67 26.11 36.36 -4.71
CA ARG A 67 25.09 36.50 -3.66
C ARG A 67 24.13 35.30 -3.63
N LEU A 68 23.77 34.74 -4.79
CA LEU A 68 22.90 33.56 -4.88
C LEU A 68 23.57 32.31 -4.30
N VAL A 69 24.84 32.06 -4.63
CA VAL A 69 25.59 30.91 -4.08
C VAL A 69 25.75 31.02 -2.55
N ALA A 70 25.82 32.24 -2.02
CA ALA A 70 25.87 32.49 -0.58
C ALA A 70 24.56 32.16 0.17
N LEU A 71 23.45 31.90 -0.53
CA LEU A 71 22.17 31.45 0.06
C LEU A 71 22.09 29.92 0.22
N VAL A 72 23.01 29.16 -0.38
CA VAL A 72 23.07 27.70 -0.21
C VAL A 72 23.50 27.37 1.23
N PRO A 73 22.80 26.47 1.95
CA PRO A 73 23.20 26.04 3.30
C PRO A 73 24.64 25.51 3.33
N VAL A 74 25.39 25.81 4.40
CA VAL A 74 26.83 25.51 4.49
C VAL A 74 27.14 24.02 4.28
N ALA A 75 26.33 23.13 4.86
CA ALA A 75 26.48 21.68 4.72
C ALA A 75 26.30 21.15 3.28
N GLN A 76 25.67 21.94 2.41
CA GLN A 76 25.31 21.57 1.03
C GLN A 76 26.16 22.31 -0.01
N ARG A 77 27.10 23.14 0.42
CA ARG A 77 28.07 23.78 -0.48
C ARG A 77 29.12 22.76 -0.92
N PRO A 78 29.61 22.84 -2.17
CA PRO A 78 30.83 22.16 -2.56
C PRO A 78 31.95 22.56 -1.61
N GLU A 79 32.69 21.58 -1.09
CA GLU A 79 33.87 21.84 -0.27
C GLU A 79 34.96 22.51 -1.12
N LYS A 80 35.88 23.28 -0.50
CA LYS A 80 36.85 24.12 -1.23
C LYS A 80 37.79 23.35 -2.17
N TRP A 81 37.98 22.05 -1.91
CA TRP A 81 38.85 21.14 -2.67
C TRP A 81 38.11 20.39 -3.78
N VAL A 82 36.79 20.54 -3.90
CA VAL A 82 36.01 19.88 -4.96
C VAL A 82 36.44 20.41 -6.32
N VAL A 83 36.99 19.53 -7.15
CA VAL A 83 37.37 19.86 -8.51
C VAL A 83 36.13 19.88 -9.40
N ASP A 84 36.05 20.92 -10.23
CA ASP A 84 34.91 21.13 -11.12
C ASP A 84 34.74 19.95 -12.10
N ARG A 85 33.49 19.55 -12.31
CA ARG A 85 33.09 18.49 -13.25
C ARG A 85 32.25 19.11 -14.37
N PRO A 86 32.84 19.95 -15.22
CA PRO A 86 32.09 20.87 -16.06
C PRO A 86 31.24 20.15 -17.10
N ALA A 87 31.64 18.97 -17.58
CA ALA A 87 30.86 18.20 -18.55
C ALA A 87 29.60 17.61 -17.91
N GLU A 88 29.76 16.95 -16.76
CA GLU A 88 28.67 16.30 -16.01
C GLU A 88 27.72 17.32 -15.40
N VAL A 89 28.26 18.40 -14.83
CA VAL A 89 27.46 19.53 -14.30
C VAL A 89 26.74 20.25 -15.44
N ALA A 90 27.37 20.51 -16.59
CA ALA A 90 26.69 21.14 -17.71
C ALA A 90 25.56 20.26 -18.27
N ALA A 91 25.77 18.95 -18.37
CA ALA A 91 24.74 18.00 -18.79
C ALA A 91 23.54 18.00 -17.83
N ALA A 92 23.80 17.90 -16.52
CA ALA A 92 22.74 17.94 -15.50
C ALA A 92 21.99 19.28 -15.48
N VAL A 93 22.71 20.41 -15.57
CA VAL A 93 22.12 21.75 -15.56
C VAL A 93 21.30 22.01 -16.83
N ALA A 94 21.78 21.57 -17.99
CA ALA A 94 21.02 21.67 -19.25
C ALA A 94 19.72 20.87 -19.19
N ALA A 95 19.77 19.64 -18.65
CA ALA A 95 18.59 18.80 -18.47
C ALA A 95 17.58 19.42 -17.50
N LEU A 96 18.05 19.95 -16.35
CA LEU A 96 17.18 20.56 -15.34
C LEU A 96 16.53 21.88 -15.79
N CYS A 97 17.23 22.69 -16.59
CA CYS A 97 16.76 24.02 -17.00
C CYS A 97 16.05 24.04 -18.37
N GLY A 98 15.99 22.90 -19.07
CA GLY A 98 15.43 22.74 -20.42
C GLY A 98 13.91 22.58 -20.43
N GLN A 99 13.42 21.35 -20.23
CA GLN A 99 11.99 21.02 -20.38
C GLN A 99 11.21 20.77 -19.08
N GLY A 100 11.88 20.74 -17.92
CA GLY A 100 11.26 20.36 -16.64
C GLY A 100 10.96 18.86 -16.60
N GLY A 101 11.52 18.14 -15.62
CA GLY A 101 11.43 16.69 -15.52
C GLY A 101 12.37 16.10 -14.48
N THR A 102 12.43 14.76 -14.38
CA THR A 102 13.38 14.05 -13.53
C THR A 102 14.72 13.87 -14.26
N VAL A 103 15.81 14.23 -13.61
CA VAL A 103 17.20 14.03 -14.04
C VAL A 103 17.84 13.08 -13.03
N GLY A 104 18.44 11.97 -13.49
CA GLY A 104 19.12 11.04 -12.59
C GLY A 104 20.62 11.03 -12.85
N VAL A 105 21.39 11.16 -11.78
CA VAL A 105 22.85 11.07 -11.75
C VAL A 105 23.22 9.64 -11.33
N THR A 106 23.70 8.85 -12.27
CA THR A 106 24.03 7.44 -12.09
C THR A 106 25.52 7.19 -12.17
N THR A 107 26.02 6.15 -11.50
CA THR A 107 27.36 5.58 -11.75
C THR A 107 27.27 4.50 -12.81
N ALA A 108 28.21 4.43 -13.77
CA ALA A 108 28.19 3.38 -14.80
C ALA A 108 28.61 2.00 -14.28
N LEU A 109 29.15 1.91 -13.06
CA LEU A 109 29.72 0.70 -12.48
C LEU A 109 28.81 0.10 -11.41
N ARG A 110 28.42 -1.17 -11.63
CA ARG A 110 27.60 -1.98 -10.72
C ARG A 110 28.26 -2.01 -9.33
N GLY A 111 27.62 -1.37 -8.34
CA GLY A 111 27.91 -1.58 -6.92
C GLY A 111 28.94 -0.67 -6.24
N ALA A 112 29.40 0.43 -6.83
CA ALA A 112 30.44 1.26 -6.17
C ALA A 112 29.94 2.58 -5.55
N GLY A 113 30.15 2.73 -4.23
CA GLY A 113 30.11 3.98 -3.48
C GLY A 113 31.34 4.87 -3.75
N GLY A 114 31.34 6.13 -3.32
CA GLY A 114 32.56 6.98 -3.33
C GLY A 114 33.01 7.62 -4.66
N PHE A 115 32.31 7.41 -5.78
CA PHE A 115 32.64 8.05 -7.09
C PHE A 115 32.26 9.54 -7.23
N GLY A 116 31.61 10.12 -6.21
CA GLY A 116 31.28 11.54 -6.18
C GLY A 116 29.93 11.94 -6.78
N LYS A 117 28.96 11.02 -6.88
CA LYS A 117 27.57 11.32 -7.33
C LYS A 117 26.93 12.45 -6.50
N THR A 118 26.98 12.31 -5.18
CA THR A 118 26.52 13.33 -4.21
C THR A 118 27.28 14.65 -4.38
N THR A 119 28.57 14.59 -4.72
CA THR A 119 29.40 15.78 -4.99
C THR A 119 28.96 16.50 -6.26
N VAL A 120 28.66 15.77 -7.35
CA VAL A 120 28.10 16.35 -8.58
C VAL A 120 26.74 17.00 -8.30
N ALA A 121 25.86 16.36 -7.52
CA ALA A 121 24.59 16.96 -7.12
C ALA A 121 24.76 18.26 -6.30
N LYS A 122 25.76 18.32 -5.40
CA LYS A 122 26.12 19.57 -4.68
C LYS A 122 26.60 20.67 -5.65
N LEU A 123 27.41 20.32 -6.65
CA LEU A 123 27.88 21.27 -7.69
C LEU A 123 26.72 21.80 -8.54
N VAL A 124 25.80 20.93 -8.96
CA VAL A 124 24.60 21.30 -9.74
C VAL A 124 23.70 22.24 -8.95
N ARG A 125 23.47 21.97 -7.66
CA ARG A 125 22.72 22.87 -6.77
C ARG A 125 23.36 24.25 -6.64
N ALA A 126 24.68 24.30 -6.55
CA ALA A 126 25.42 25.54 -6.40
C ALA A 126 25.57 26.33 -7.73
N ASP A 127 25.17 25.76 -8.87
CA ASP A 127 25.27 26.44 -10.17
C ASP A 127 24.33 27.67 -10.23
N PRO A 128 24.85 28.87 -10.56
CA PRO A 128 24.03 30.07 -10.63
C PRO A 128 22.86 29.99 -11.61
N ARG A 129 22.97 29.17 -12.68
CA ARG A 129 21.89 28.97 -13.65
C ARG A 129 20.70 28.23 -13.00
N VAL A 130 20.98 27.21 -12.19
CA VAL A 130 19.96 26.44 -11.45
C VAL A 130 19.30 27.31 -10.39
N LEU A 131 20.10 28.03 -9.59
CA LEU A 131 19.59 28.93 -8.55
C LEU A 131 18.68 30.04 -9.13
N ARG A 132 19.04 30.57 -10.32
CA ARG A 132 18.20 31.54 -11.05
C ARG A 132 16.93 30.90 -11.63
N HIS A 133 17.04 29.70 -12.21
CA HIS A 133 15.91 29.02 -12.86
C HIS A 133 14.81 28.63 -11.85
N PHE A 134 15.19 28.12 -10.68
CA PHE A 134 14.27 27.67 -9.62
C PHE A 134 14.06 28.72 -8.51
N ARG A 135 14.57 29.94 -8.68
CA ARG A 135 14.42 31.07 -7.72
C ARG A 135 14.74 30.67 -6.27
N ASN A 136 15.82 29.92 -6.05
CA ASN A 136 16.27 29.41 -4.75
C ASN A 136 15.33 28.40 -4.05
N ARG A 137 14.33 27.83 -4.74
CA ARG A 137 13.46 26.76 -4.21
C ARG A 137 14.06 25.38 -4.52
N VAL A 138 15.14 25.05 -3.82
CA VAL A 138 15.86 23.78 -3.97
C VAL A 138 15.87 23.03 -2.64
N TYR A 139 15.23 21.85 -2.60
CA TYR A 139 15.11 21.02 -1.40
C TYR A 139 15.94 19.75 -1.55
N TRP A 140 16.55 19.30 -0.46
CA TRP A 140 17.45 18.13 -0.43
C TRP A 140 16.95 17.10 0.58
N VAL A 141 16.85 15.85 0.13
CA VAL A 141 16.41 14.69 0.92
C VAL A 141 17.41 13.56 0.71
N THR A 142 17.94 13.00 1.80
CA THR A 142 18.84 11.84 1.77
C THR A 142 18.07 10.59 2.20
N LEU A 143 18.06 9.57 1.34
CA LEU A 143 17.22 8.37 1.47
C LEU A 143 18.02 7.15 1.91
N GLY A 144 19.11 6.79 1.24
CA GLY A 144 19.94 5.65 1.63
C GLY A 144 19.27 4.27 1.44
N ARG A 145 20.01 3.19 1.71
CA ARG A 145 19.57 1.81 1.50
C ARG A 145 18.54 1.31 2.52
N ASP A 146 18.50 1.90 3.72
CA ASP A 146 17.69 1.37 4.83
C ASP A 146 16.30 2.02 4.95
N VAL A 147 16.01 3.06 4.16
CA VAL A 147 14.64 3.61 4.01
C VAL A 147 13.83 2.68 3.09
N ARG A 148 13.62 1.45 3.55
CA ARG A 148 12.78 0.42 2.90
C ARG A 148 11.37 0.37 3.47
N SER A 149 11.23 0.58 4.78
CA SER A 149 9.92 0.49 5.43
C SER A 149 9.02 1.64 4.99
N ARG A 150 7.73 1.35 4.76
CA ARG A 150 6.74 2.37 4.37
C ARG A 150 6.73 3.54 5.36
N GLY A 151 6.83 3.25 6.66
CA GLY A 151 6.90 4.27 7.71
C GLY A 151 8.15 5.16 7.64
N ALA A 152 9.34 4.59 7.41
CA ALA A 152 10.57 5.39 7.28
C ALA A 152 10.52 6.31 6.07
N LEU A 153 9.95 5.83 4.96
CA LEU A 153 9.78 6.63 3.75
C LEU A 153 8.73 7.74 3.94
N ALA A 154 7.58 7.42 4.54
CA ALA A 154 6.54 8.39 4.85
C ALA A 154 7.07 9.51 5.76
N ARG A 155 7.90 9.15 6.75
CA ARG A 155 8.59 10.10 7.63
C ARG A 155 9.47 11.08 6.84
N LYS A 156 10.25 10.60 5.85
CA LYS A 156 11.07 11.46 4.99
C LYS A 156 10.22 12.41 4.13
N VAL A 157 9.06 11.96 3.68
CA VAL A 157 8.10 12.79 2.93
C VAL A 157 7.46 13.83 3.85
N ASN A 158 7.03 13.46 5.06
CA ASN A 158 6.50 14.37 6.07
C ASN A 158 7.53 15.43 6.48
N ASP A 159 8.79 15.03 6.68
CA ASP A 159 9.89 15.96 6.98
C ASP A 159 10.08 17.01 5.88
N LEU A 160 9.79 16.66 4.62
CA LEU A 160 9.81 17.60 3.50
C LEU A 160 8.55 18.47 3.48
N ILE A 161 7.37 17.89 3.67
CA ILE A 161 6.08 18.62 3.77
C ILE A 161 6.17 19.70 4.85
N GLY A 162 6.67 19.37 6.05
CA GLY A 162 6.83 20.33 7.14
C GLY A 162 7.83 21.46 6.85
N ARG A 163 8.78 21.26 5.93
CA ARG A 163 9.67 22.33 5.44
C ARG A 163 9.01 23.20 4.37
N LEU A 164 8.09 22.63 3.59
CA LEU A 164 7.38 23.31 2.51
C LEU A 164 6.20 24.15 3.04
N ASP A 165 5.48 23.63 4.04
CA ASP A 165 4.38 24.32 4.72
C ASP A 165 4.50 24.20 6.26
N PRO A 166 5.31 25.07 6.90
CA PRO A 166 5.49 25.06 8.35
C PRO A 166 4.23 25.44 9.14
N GLY A 167 3.20 26.00 8.49
CA GLY A 167 1.98 26.50 9.13
C GLY A 167 0.86 25.46 9.26
N ARG A 168 0.95 24.35 8.54
CA ARG A 168 -0.02 23.22 8.58
C ARG A 168 0.70 21.87 8.48
N PRO A 169 1.38 21.42 9.54
CA PRO A 169 2.03 20.11 9.53
C PRO A 169 0.99 19.00 9.49
N VAL A 170 0.85 18.33 8.34
CA VAL A 170 0.09 17.09 8.20
C VAL A 170 1.08 15.93 8.19
N THR A 171 0.82 14.92 9.03
CA THR A 171 1.67 13.73 9.14
C THR A 171 0.95 12.52 8.56
N PHE A 172 1.61 11.87 7.61
CA PHE A 172 1.10 10.67 6.94
C PHE A 172 1.94 9.46 7.34
N THR A 173 1.32 8.33 7.65
CA THR A 173 2.06 7.08 7.94
C THR A 173 2.32 6.26 6.67
N ASP A 174 1.58 6.55 5.59
CA ASP A 174 1.71 5.88 4.30
C ASP A 174 2.47 6.78 3.32
N PRO A 175 3.58 6.31 2.71
CA PRO A 175 4.42 7.14 1.84
C PRO A 175 3.73 7.53 0.54
N GLU A 176 2.75 6.75 0.06
CA GLU A 176 1.97 7.11 -1.13
C GLU A 176 1.01 8.26 -0.83
N GLN A 177 0.23 8.19 0.25
CA GLN A 177 -0.62 9.31 0.67
C GLN A 177 0.19 10.58 0.98
N ALA A 178 1.33 10.42 1.64
CA ALA A 178 2.28 11.50 1.88
C ALA A 178 2.75 12.11 0.55
N GLY A 179 3.08 11.26 -0.43
CA GLY A 179 3.50 11.64 -1.77
C GLY A 179 2.41 12.37 -2.56
N GLU A 180 1.16 11.90 -2.51
CA GLU A 180 0.01 12.54 -3.14
C GLU A 180 -0.23 13.94 -2.57
N HIS A 181 -0.20 14.09 -1.25
CA HIS A 181 -0.31 15.41 -0.61
C HIS A 181 0.87 16.33 -0.96
N LEU A 182 2.09 15.79 -0.97
CA LEU A 182 3.29 16.50 -1.43
C LEU A 182 3.12 16.96 -2.89
N ALA A 183 2.52 16.14 -3.76
CA ALA A 183 2.22 16.51 -5.14
C ALA A 183 1.24 17.69 -5.21
N THR A 184 0.18 17.67 -4.40
CA THR A 184 -0.79 18.78 -4.33
C THR A 184 -0.11 20.08 -3.89
N LEU A 185 0.75 20.02 -2.86
CA LEU A 185 1.51 21.17 -2.38
C LEU A 185 2.45 21.71 -3.47
N LEU A 186 3.19 20.83 -4.13
CA LEU A 186 4.12 21.21 -5.20
C LEU A 186 3.40 21.74 -6.45
N ALA A 187 2.19 21.25 -6.76
CA ALA A 187 1.37 21.74 -7.87
C ALA A 187 0.96 23.21 -7.70
N GLY A 188 0.70 23.64 -6.46
CA GLY A 188 0.41 25.04 -6.11
C GLY A 188 1.65 25.93 -6.03
N MET A 189 2.85 25.35 -6.01
CA MET A 189 4.10 26.10 -5.90
C MET A 189 4.69 26.47 -7.27
N PRO A 190 5.42 27.60 -7.39
CA PRO A 190 6.17 27.90 -8.61
C PRO A 190 7.43 27.02 -8.70
N ARG A 191 8.05 26.95 -9.88
CA ARG A 191 9.25 26.13 -10.21
C ARG A 191 10.12 25.74 -9.00
N THR A 192 10.10 24.46 -8.66
CA THR A 192 10.81 23.89 -7.50
C THR A 192 11.70 22.73 -7.93
N LEU A 193 12.89 22.62 -7.33
CA LEU A 193 13.82 21.51 -7.55
C LEU A 193 13.91 20.63 -6.30
N LEU A 194 13.62 19.33 -6.46
CA LEU A 194 13.83 18.32 -5.42
C LEU A 194 15.12 17.53 -5.71
N ILE A 195 16.05 17.46 -4.78
CA ILE A 195 17.26 16.64 -4.88
C ILE A 195 17.12 15.45 -3.93
N LEU A 196 17.03 14.25 -4.51
CA LEU A 196 16.97 12.97 -3.80
C LEU A 196 18.34 12.31 -3.86
N ASP A 197 18.99 12.21 -2.71
CA ASP A 197 20.33 11.66 -2.58
C ASP A 197 20.31 10.20 -2.10
N ASP A 198 21.05 9.35 -2.80
CA ASP A 198 21.25 7.92 -2.59
C ASP A 198 19.95 7.10 -2.60
N VAL A 199 19.29 7.06 -3.76
CA VAL A 199 18.04 6.31 -3.98
C VAL A 199 18.35 4.86 -4.38
N TRP A 200 17.74 3.90 -3.70
CA TRP A 200 17.97 2.45 -3.88
C TRP A 200 16.72 1.67 -4.31
N TYR A 201 15.51 2.23 -4.20
CA TYR A 201 14.29 1.49 -4.57
C TYR A 201 13.32 2.36 -5.37
N PRO A 202 12.54 1.77 -6.30
CA PRO A 202 11.51 2.51 -7.04
C PRO A 202 10.46 3.14 -6.11
N ALA A 203 10.15 2.50 -4.98
CA ALA A 203 9.24 3.04 -3.97
C ALA A 203 9.71 4.38 -3.39
N GLN A 204 11.02 4.53 -3.15
CA GLN A 204 11.61 5.77 -2.66
C GLN A 204 11.49 6.90 -3.69
N GLU A 205 11.63 6.59 -4.97
CA GLU A 205 11.39 7.54 -6.04
C GLU A 205 9.90 7.92 -6.13
N ALA A 206 8.99 6.94 -6.07
CA ALA A 206 7.55 7.16 -6.21
C ALA A 206 6.97 8.07 -5.11
N ALA A 207 7.51 7.99 -3.90
CA ALA A 207 7.05 8.79 -2.76
C ALA A 207 7.34 10.30 -2.88
N PHE A 208 8.20 10.73 -3.82
CA PHE A 208 8.54 12.14 -4.04
C PHE A 208 8.19 12.58 -5.48
N PRO A 209 6.90 12.79 -5.79
CA PRO A 209 6.46 13.14 -7.13
C PRO A 209 6.92 14.54 -7.58
N VAL A 210 7.01 14.74 -8.90
CA VAL A 210 7.24 16.05 -9.51
C VAL A 210 5.90 16.63 -9.92
N ALA A 211 5.46 17.69 -9.23
CA ALA A 211 4.24 18.41 -9.55
C ALA A 211 4.50 19.92 -9.69
N GLY A 212 3.71 20.58 -10.55
CA GLY A 212 3.81 22.01 -10.85
C GLY A 212 4.59 22.35 -12.14
N LYS A 213 4.17 23.41 -12.83
CA LYS A 213 4.74 23.83 -14.14
C LYS A 213 6.20 24.29 -13.97
N GLY A 214 7.12 23.50 -14.50
CA GLY A 214 8.57 23.78 -14.49
C GLY A 214 9.28 23.40 -13.19
N SER A 215 8.69 22.51 -12.39
CA SER A 215 9.39 21.81 -11.31
C SER A 215 10.22 20.65 -11.86
N ALA A 216 11.29 20.28 -11.16
CA ALA A 216 12.20 19.22 -11.58
C ALA A 216 12.69 18.42 -10.37
N ARG A 217 13.24 17.23 -10.64
CA ARG A 217 13.86 16.39 -9.62
C ARG A 217 15.23 15.90 -10.06
N LEU A 218 16.20 15.91 -9.16
CA LEU A 218 17.55 15.38 -9.36
C LEU A 218 17.75 14.18 -8.44
N ILE A 219 18.02 13.00 -8.99
CA ILE A 219 18.23 11.76 -8.23
C ILE A 219 19.71 11.40 -8.26
N THR A 220 20.33 11.01 -7.14
CA THR A 220 21.61 10.28 -7.16
C THR A 220 21.35 8.81 -6.81
N THR A 221 21.83 7.89 -7.63
CA THR A 221 21.59 6.44 -7.39
C THR A 221 22.75 5.58 -7.90
N ARG A 222 22.91 4.41 -7.28
CA ARG A 222 23.81 3.34 -7.71
C ARG A 222 23.12 2.37 -8.68
N ILE A 223 21.81 2.51 -8.88
CA ILE A 223 20.96 1.57 -9.61
C ILE A 223 20.53 2.21 -10.94
N PRO A 224 21.04 1.71 -12.09
CA PRO A 224 20.71 2.27 -13.40
C PRO A 224 19.22 2.17 -13.78
N SER A 225 18.53 1.12 -13.33
CA SER A 225 17.10 0.87 -13.62
C SER A 225 16.18 1.97 -13.06
N LEU A 226 16.59 2.67 -11.99
CA LEU A 226 15.85 3.81 -11.42
C LEU A 226 15.91 5.10 -12.26
N VAL A 227 16.73 5.13 -13.32
CA VAL A 227 16.95 6.34 -14.13
C VAL A 227 16.52 6.14 -15.58
N GLU A 228 15.92 4.99 -15.92
CA GLU A 228 15.46 4.69 -17.29
C GLU A 228 14.44 5.70 -17.83
N ARG A 229 13.62 6.29 -16.94
CA ARG A 229 12.61 7.31 -17.28
C ARG A 229 13.12 8.75 -17.12
N ALA A 230 14.39 8.94 -16.75
CA ALA A 230 15.00 10.24 -16.47
C ALA A 230 16.21 10.48 -17.40
N VAL A 231 16.66 11.73 -17.54
CA VAL A 231 17.88 12.02 -18.32
C VAL A 231 19.09 11.52 -17.52
N PRO A 232 19.83 10.49 -17.97
CA PRO A 232 20.92 9.91 -17.19
C PRO A 232 22.18 10.76 -17.34
N VAL A 233 22.79 11.14 -16.22
CA VAL A 233 24.12 11.77 -16.17
C VAL A 233 25.07 10.78 -15.52
N ARG A 234 25.92 10.16 -16.33
CA ARG A 234 26.91 9.18 -15.87
C ARG A 234 28.06 9.88 -15.14
N VAL A 235 28.40 9.39 -13.95
CA VAL A 235 29.51 9.87 -13.12
C VAL A 235 30.48 8.72 -12.90
N ASP A 236 31.58 8.73 -13.66
CA ASP A 236 32.62 7.70 -13.61
C ASP A 236 33.89 8.20 -12.91
N GLU A 237 34.99 7.44 -13.06
CA GLU A 237 36.34 7.81 -12.59
C GLU A 237 36.67 9.26 -12.93
N VAL A 238 37.29 9.97 -11.99
CA VAL A 238 37.75 11.33 -12.29
C VAL A 238 38.83 11.29 -13.34
N THR A 239 38.77 12.22 -14.30
CA THR A 239 39.81 12.34 -15.33
C THR A 239 41.17 12.52 -14.67
N GLU A 240 42.25 12.13 -15.34
CA GLU A 240 43.61 12.21 -14.78
C GLU A 240 43.97 13.62 -14.29
N VAL A 241 43.50 14.65 -14.99
CA VAL A 241 43.70 16.07 -14.63
C VAL A 241 42.96 16.41 -13.33
N GLN A 242 41.71 15.94 -13.18
CA GLN A 242 40.92 16.15 -11.97
C GLN A 242 41.44 15.33 -10.80
N ALA A 243 41.80 14.07 -11.03
CA ALA A 243 42.39 13.17 -10.04
C ALA A 243 43.68 13.77 -9.47
N LYS A 244 44.53 14.30 -10.35
CA LYS A 244 45.74 15.04 -9.96
C LYS A 244 45.38 16.26 -9.12
N ALA A 245 44.41 17.05 -9.52
CA ALA A 245 43.99 18.24 -8.78
C ALA A 245 43.45 17.91 -7.38
N ILE A 246 42.68 16.82 -7.22
CA ILE A 246 42.23 16.33 -5.90
C ILE A 246 43.43 15.89 -5.06
N LEU A 247 44.31 15.06 -5.64
CA LEU A 247 45.46 14.50 -4.93
C LEU A 247 46.46 15.57 -4.48
N THR A 248 46.69 16.61 -5.28
CA THR A 248 47.68 17.67 -5.00
C THR A 248 47.09 18.91 -4.36
N ALA A 249 45.81 18.91 -3.99
CA ALA A 249 45.18 20.05 -3.34
C ALA A 249 45.90 20.37 -2.01
N ASP A 250 46.24 21.64 -1.80
CA ASP A 250 46.92 22.15 -0.60
C ASP A 250 48.27 21.46 -0.26
N LEU A 251 48.90 20.79 -1.23
CA LEU A 251 50.23 20.17 -1.11
C LEU A 251 51.32 20.98 -1.84
N PRO A 252 52.57 20.95 -1.37
CA PRO A 252 53.72 21.42 -2.14
C PRO A 252 53.97 20.50 -3.36
N THR A 253 54.78 20.97 -4.32
CA THR A 253 54.95 20.30 -5.62
C THR A 253 55.58 18.90 -5.49
N LEU A 254 54.76 17.87 -5.73
CA LEU A 254 55.17 16.47 -5.85
C LEU A 254 55.83 16.18 -7.21
N SER A 255 56.70 15.17 -7.25
CA SER A 255 57.31 14.75 -8.51
C SER A 255 56.26 14.16 -9.46
N ARG A 256 56.46 14.32 -10.78
CA ARG A 256 55.55 13.76 -11.79
C ARG A 256 55.44 12.24 -11.67
N ALA A 257 56.55 11.57 -11.37
CA ALA A 257 56.61 10.11 -11.20
C ALA A 257 55.82 9.65 -9.96
N THR A 258 55.99 10.30 -8.81
CA THR A 258 55.25 9.98 -7.57
C THR A 258 53.75 10.23 -7.75
N THR A 259 53.39 11.34 -8.39
CA THR A 259 51.99 11.69 -8.65
C THR A 259 51.32 10.65 -9.55
N SER A 260 51.94 10.29 -10.68
CA SER A 260 51.39 9.27 -11.59
C SER A 260 51.25 7.90 -10.93
N ARG A 261 52.18 7.50 -10.06
CA ARG A 261 52.07 6.25 -9.29
C ARG A 261 50.93 6.28 -8.27
N LEU A 262 50.76 7.39 -7.53
CA LEU A 262 49.66 7.52 -6.57
C LEU A 262 48.29 7.53 -7.27
N LEU A 263 48.19 8.16 -8.44
CA LEU A 263 46.97 8.14 -9.25
C LEU A 263 46.64 6.74 -9.76
N ALA A 264 47.66 5.94 -10.12
CA ALA A 264 47.49 4.55 -10.53
C ALA A 264 47.11 3.64 -9.35
N ALA A 265 47.74 3.82 -8.19
CA ALA A 265 47.49 3.03 -6.98
C ALA A 265 46.09 3.30 -6.38
N THR A 266 45.57 4.51 -6.54
CA THR A 266 44.22 4.88 -6.04
C THR A 266 43.11 4.63 -7.06
N GLY A 267 43.42 4.11 -8.26
CA GLY A 267 42.43 3.83 -9.31
C GLY A 267 41.62 5.06 -9.73
N ARG A 268 42.15 6.27 -9.53
CA ARG A 268 41.44 7.55 -9.72
C ARG A 268 40.09 7.62 -8.99
N TRP A 269 39.94 6.88 -7.88
CA TRP A 269 38.71 6.85 -7.11
C TRP A 269 38.66 8.04 -6.14
N PRO A 270 37.65 8.93 -6.20
CA PRO A 270 37.63 10.16 -5.41
C PRO A 270 37.74 9.97 -3.89
N LEU A 271 37.17 8.90 -3.33
CA LEU A 271 37.31 8.60 -1.90
C LEU A 271 38.76 8.27 -1.51
N LEU A 272 39.43 7.39 -2.27
CA LEU A 272 40.83 7.03 -2.03
C LEU A 272 41.78 8.20 -2.28
N LEU A 273 41.54 8.97 -3.36
CA LEU A 273 42.29 10.19 -3.66
C LEU A 273 42.18 11.21 -2.52
N ARG A 274 41.00 11.35 -1.91
CA ARG A 274 40.77 12.26 -0.77
C ARG A 274 41.50 11.77 0.47
N LEU A 275 41.37 10.49 0.82
CA LEU A 275 42.06 9.92 1.98
C LEU A 275 43.58 10.05 1.80
N ALA A 276 44.12 9.70 0.64
CA ALA A 276 45.54 9.85 0.31
C ALA A 276 46.01 11.31 0.37
N ASN A 277 45.26 12.25 -0.22
CA ASN A 277 45.56 13.68 -0.12
C ASN A 277 45.59 14.14 1.34
N LYS A 278 44.60 13.75 2.14
CA LYS A 278 44.49 14.21 3.52
C LYS A 278 45.63 13.70 4.40
N VAL A 279 46.04 12.43 4.22
CA VAL A 279 47.25 11.87 4.85
C VAL A 279 48.47 12.70 4.52
N LEU A 280 48.68 13.02 3.23
CA LEU A 280 49.81 13.82 2.80
C LEU A 280 49.76 15.25 3.38
N VAL A 281 48.60 15.90 3.36
CA VAL A 281 48.42 17.28 3.86
C VAL A 281 48.68 17.36 5.36
N ASP A 282 48.20 16.40 6.15
CA ASP A 282 48.40 16.42 7.59
C ASP A 282 49.86 16.11 7.96
N GLN A 283 50.53 15.24 7.21
CA GLN A 283 51.98 15.01 7.37
C GLN A 283 52.82 16.24 6.98
N CYS A 284 52.40 17.00 5.96
CA CYS A 284 53.02 18.30 5.64
C CYS A 284 52.93 19.28 6.82
N ARG A 285 51.78 19.33 7.50
CA ARG A 285 51.54 20.25 8.62
C ARG A 285 52.46 19.95 9.81
N ILE A 286 52.89 18.70 9.97
CA ILE A 286 53.84 18.26 11.00
C ILE A 286 55.31 18.46 10.56
N ARG A 287 55.55 19.11 9.40
CA ARG A 287 56.87 19.39 8.79
C ARG A 287 57.63 18.14 8.31
N ALA A 288 56.95 17.06 7.98
CA ALA A 288 57.57 15.91 7.30
C ALA A 288 57.90 16.23 5.83
N ASP A 289 58.93 15.61 5.26
CA ASP A 289 59.20 15.69 3.82
C ASP A 289 58.11 14.93 3.06
N VAL A 290 57.25 15.70 2.38
CA VAL A 290 56.10 15.21 1.61
C VAL A 290 56.50 14.17 0.56
N ARG A 291 57.73 14.25 0.03
CA ARG A 291 58.22 13.27 -0.95
C ARG A 291 58.52 11.93 -0.30
N ALA A 292 59.08 11.95 0.89
CA ALA A 292 59.34 10.74 1.68
C ALA A 292 58.02 10.11 2.14
N VAL A 293 57.08 10.90 2.64
CA VAL A 293 55.75 10.43 3.05
C VAL A 293 54.95 9.88 1.86
N ALA A 294 55.02 10.54 0.70
CA ALA A 294 54.37 10.02 -0.51
C ALA A 294 55.02 8.73 -1.02
N ALA A 295 56.32 8.55 -0.84
CA ALA A 295 57.02 7.31 -1.16
C ALA A 295 56.65 6.18 -0.17
N GLU A 296 56.53 6.49 1.12
CA GLU A 296 56.09 5.56 2.15
C GLU A 296 54.63 5.15 1.96
N LEU A 297 53.73 6.10 1.65
CA LEU A 297 52.33 5.80 1.33
C LEU A 297 52.23 4.93 0.07
N LEU A 298 53.03 5.22 -0.96
CA LEU A 298 53.14 4.36 -2.14
C LEU A 298 53.66 2.98 -1.80
N GLU A 299 54.66 2.88 -0.93
CA GLU A 299 55.22 1.60 -0.51
C GLU A 299 54.19 0.78 0.27
N HIS A 300 53.38 1.39 1.14
CA HIS A 300 52.28 0.70 1.82
C HIS A 300 51.18 0.26 0.85
N LEU A 301 50.82 1.12 -0.12
CA LEU A 301 49.86 0.77 -1.18
C LEU A 301 50.42 -0.33 -2.12
N ASP A 302 51.74 -0.35 -2.35
CA ASP A 302 52.44 -1.33 -3.19
C ASP A 302 52.77 -2.65 -2.45
N GLN A 303 52.85 -2.65 -1.11
CA GLN A 303 53.11 -3.82 -0.25
C GLN A 303 51.84 -4.61 0.13
N GLY A 304 50.65 -4.14 -0.28
CA GLY A 304 49.41 -4.90 -0.13
C GLY A 304 49.44 -6.23 -0.92
N PRO A 305 48.67 -7.27 -0.52
CA PRO A 305 48.63 -8.59 -1.17
C PRO A 305 48.29 -8.64 -2.67
N LEU A 306 47.99 -7.50 -3.29
CA LEU A 306 47.73 -7.27 -4.72
C LEU A 306 48.89 -7.69 -5.67
N ARG A 307 49.96 -8.31 -5.16
CA ARG A 307 51.15 -8.63 -5.95
C ARG A 307 51.81 -9.98 -5.70
N VAL A 308 51.04 -11.00 -5.30
CA VAL A 308 51.53 -12.39 -5.41
C VAL A 308 50.78 -13.14 -6.51
N ASP A 309 51.08 -12.79 -7.76
CA ASP A 309 51.16 -13.79 -8.81
C ASP A 309 52.53 -13.67 -9.50
N ARG A 310 53.49 -14.47 -9.02
CA ARG A 310 54.88 -14.49 -9.51
C ARG A 310 55.04 -15.23 -10.84
N LEU A 311 53.96 -15.60 -11.54
CA LEU A 311 54.05 -16.45 -12.73
C LEU A 311 53.92 -15.76 -14.10
N THR A 312 53.54 -14.48 -14.20
CA THR A 312 53.20 -13.89 -15.52
C THR A 312 54.13 -12.79 -16.03
N GLY A 313 55.01 -12.20 -15.22
CA GLY A 313 56.06 -11.28 -15.71
C GLY A 313 55.56 -10.01 -16.44
N VAL A 314 54.29 -9.64 -16.32
CA VAL A 314 53.73 -8.43 -16.95
C VAL A 314 53.88 -7.21 -16.01
N PRO A 315 54.29 -6.02 -16.49
CA PRO A 315 54.39 -4.83 -15.66
C PRO A 315 53.01 -4.16 -15.42
N LEU A 316 52.78 -3.73 -14.18
CA LEU A 316 51.80 -2.73 -13.71
C LEU A 316 50.34 -2.96 -14.15
N ALA A 317 49.62 -3.84 -13.46
CA ALA A 317 48.15 -3.74 -13.42
C ALA A 317 47.77 -2.58 -12.48
N SER A 318 47.16 -1.55 -13.02
CA SER A 318 46.45 -0.50 -12.26
C SER A 318 45.36 -1.14 -11.39
N LEU A 319 45.09 -0.57 -10.21
CA LEU A 319 43.98 -1.00 -9.35
C LEU A 319 42.69 -1.11 -10.17
N ASP A 320 42.15 -2.33 -10.33
CA ASP A 320 40.85 -2.49 -10.97
C ASP A 320 39.76 -2.24 -9.92
N VAL A 321 39.20 -1.03 -9.93
CA VAL A 321 38.12 -0.64 -9.01
C VAL A 321 36.87 -1.51 -9.23
N ASN A 322 36.79 -2.23 -10.36
CA ASN A 322 35.69 -3.15 -10.68
C ASN A 322 35.79 -4.49 -9.93
N ASP A 323 36.98 -4.89 -9.46
CA ASP A 323 37.17 -6.10 -8.65
C ASP A 323 36.87 -5.80 -7.17
N PRO A 324 35.83 -6.42 -6.56
CA PRO A 324 35.48 -6.19 -5.16
C PRO A 324 36.63 -6.47 -4.19
N ARG A 325 37.46 -7.50 -4.44
CA ARG A 325 38.56 -7.86 -3.52
C ARG A 325 39.67 -6.83 -3.55
N GLN A 326 40.03 -6.35 -4.75
CA GLN A 326 41.05 -5.31 -4.91
C GLN A 326 40.57 -3.98 -4.34
N ARG A 327 39.29 -3.68 -4.49
CA ARG A 327 38.64 -2.49 -3.93
C ARG A 327 38.65 -2.48 -2.41
N ASP A 328 38.18 -3.55 -1.77
CA ASP A 328 38.14 -3.67 -0.31
C ASP A 328 39.54 -3.57 0.29
N GLN A 329 40.53 -4.14 -0.40
CA GLN A 329 41.92 -4.08 -0.01
C GLN A 329 42.54 -2.68 -0.17
N ALA A 330 42.26 -1.96 -1.27
CA ALA A 330 42.72 -0.58 -1.45
C ALA A 330 42.09 0.39 -0.44
N VAL A 331 40.81 0.18 -0.10
CA VAL A 331 40.12 0.91 0.98
C VAL A 331 40.79 0.62 2.32
N ALA A 332 41.01 -0.65 2.65
CA ALA A 332 41.66 -1.06 3.89
C ALA A 332 43.03 -0.39 4.07
N THR A 333 43.92 -0.49 3.08
CA THR A 333 45.28 0.08 3.15
C THR A 333 45.26 1.60 3.31
N THR A 334 44.32 2.28 2.63
CA THR A 334 44.22 3.74 2.70
C THR A 334 43.60 4.20 4.03
N ILE A 335 42.62 3.47 4.56
CA ILE A 335 42.09 3.71 5.91
C ILE A 335 43.18 3.47 6.95
N GLU A 336 44.00 2.42 6.82
CA GLU A 336 45.11 2.16 7.74
C GLU A 336 46.16 3.27 7.74
N ALA A 337 46.49 3.81 6.58
CA ALA A 337 47.39 4.96 6.47
C ALA A 337 46.81 6.21 7.17
N SER A 338 45.51 6.48 7.02
CA SER A 338 44.81 7.58 7.72
C SER A 338 44.67 7.33 9.22
N ALA A 339 44.32 6.11 9.61
CA ALA A 339 44.13 5.71 11.01
C ALA A 339 45.47 5.55 11.75
N GLY A 340 46.58 5.33 11.05
CA GLY A 340 47.93 5.31 11.61
C GLY A 340 48.38 6.67 12.17
N LEU A 341 47.70 7.76 11.79
CA LEU A 341 47.92 9.10 12.35
C LEU A 341 47.23 9.31 13.71
N LEU A 342 46.36 8.38 14.10
CA LEU A 342 45.65 8.41 15.37
C LEU A 342 46.46 7.74 16.47
N THR A 343 46.30 8.23 17.70
CA THR A 343 46.80 7.51 18.88
C THR A 343 46.10 6.14 18.99
N GLY A 344 46.71 5.18 19.68
CA GLY A 344 46.08 3.87 19.90
C GLY A 344 44.68 3.98 20.54
N ALA A 345 44.48 4.96 21.42
CA ALA A 345 43.19 5.26 22.04
C ALA A 345 42.18 5.83 21.02
N ASP A 346 42.59 6.80 20.20
CA ASP A 346 41.72 7.40 19.16
C ASP A 346 41.35 6.37 18.07
N ARG A 347 42.27 5.46 17.72
CA ARG A 347 42.00 4.37 16.78
C ARG A 347 40.94 3.41 17.35
N GLN A 348 41.04 3.08 18.63
CA GLN A 348 40.01 2.27 19.29
C GLN A 348 38.64 2.97 19.28
N ARG A 349 38.59 4.29 19.51
CA ARG A 349 37.35 5.08 19.43
C ARG A 349 36.74 5.08 18.03
N LEU A 350 37.57 5.21 16.99
CA LEU A 350 37.13 5.11 15.61
C LEU A 350 36.52 3.74 15.31
N THR A 351 37.17 2.66 15.75
CA THR A 351 36.65 1.30 15.57
C THR A 351 35.30 1.13 16.28
N GLU A 352 35.11 1.71 17.47
CA GLU A 352 33.81 1.66 18.15
C GLU A 352 32.67 2.29 17.33
N LEU A 353 32.93 3.28 16.47
CA LEU A 353 31.88 3.86 15.63
C LEU A 353 31.31 2.89 14.60
N SER A 354 31.98 1.76 14.31
CA SER A 354 31.47 0.76 13.36
C SER A 354 30.20 0.05 13.85
N LEU A 355 29.86 0.18 15.14
CA LEU A 355 28.62 -0.39 15.70
C LEU A 355 27.36 0.31 15.21
N PHE A 356 27.47 1.57 14.77
CA PHE A 356 26.35 2.31 14.21
C PHE A 356 26.13 1.91 12.75
N VAL A 357 24.89 2.08 12.27
CA VAL A 357 24.49 1.77 10.90
C VAL A 357 25.14 2.78 9.92
N GLU A 358 25.49 2.32 8.72
CA GLU A 358 26.13 3.14 7.68
C GLU A 358 25.18 4.20 7.12
N ASP A 359 25.77 5.32 6.68
CA ASP A 359 25.07 6.46 6.07
C ASP A 359 23.90 7.03 6.88
N GLU A 360 23.80 6.65 8.16
CA GLU A 360 22.78 7.12 9.09
C GLU A 360 23.29 8.26 9.97
N THR A 361 22.38 9.18 10.29
CA THR A 361 22.69 10.32 11.14
C THR A 361 22.68 9.91 12.60
N VAL A 362 23.87 9.73 13.17
CA VAL A 362 24.06 9.41 14.58
C VAL A 362 24.26 10.70 15.38
N PRO A 363 23.47 10.94 16.44
CA PRO A 363 23.69 12.09 17.32
C PRO A 363 25.05 12.04 18.02
N ILE A 364 25.82 13.14 18.01
CA ILE A 364 27.12 13.20 18.70
C ILE A 364 26.95 12.97 20.22
N LEU A 365 25.80 13.32 20.79
CA LEU A 365 25.50 13.06 22.19
C LEU A 365 25.48 11.55 22.51
N LEU A 366 24.94 10.73 21.61
CA LEU A 366 24.92 9.27 21.76
C LEU A 366 26.34 8.68 21.72
N VAL A 367 27.17 9.18 20.80
CA VAL A 367 28.60 8.83 20.68
C VAL A 367 29.38 9.26 21.93
N SER A 368 29.07 10.43 22.47
CA SER A 368 29.67 10.93 23.72
C SER A 368 29.35 10.00 24.90
N ARG A 369 28.12 9.48 25.00
CA ARG A 369 27.75 8.52 26.05
C ARG A 369 28.53 7.21 25.92
N LEU A 370 28.61 6.67 24.71
CA LEU A 370 29.42 5.49 24.43
C LEU A 370 30.87 5.71 24.86
N TRP A 371 31.54 6.74 24.33
CA TRP A 371 32.96 6.97 24.59
C TRP A 371 33.26 7.40 26.03
N ARG A 372 32.28 7.97 26.75
CA ARG A 372 32.37 8.15 28.20
C ARG A 372 32.41 6.81 28.92
N SER A 373 31.59 5.84 28.51
CA SER A 373 31.55 4.51 29.14
C SER A 373 32.76 3.64 28.80
N THR A 374 33.23 3.69 27.55
CA THR A 374 34.27 2.79 27.05
C THR A 374 35.68 3.41 27.11
N GLY A 375 35.81 4.70 27.37
CA GLY A 375 37.09 5.42 27.34
C GLY A 375 37.14 6.72 28.14
N GLU A 376 36.17 7.00 29.00
CA GLU A 376 36.10 8.19 29.88
C GLU A 376 36.20 9.55 29.16
N LEU A 377 35.87 9.61 27.87
CA LEU A 377 35.85 10.90 27.16
C LEU A 377 34.63 11.73 27.57
N ASP A 378 34.87 12.99 27.92
CA ASP A 378 33.80 13.96 28.10
C ASP A 378 33.24 14.45 26.74
N THR A 379 32.16 15.23 26.78
CA THR A 379 31.50 15.73 25.56
C THR A 379 32.40 16.66 24.74
N MET A 380 33.33 17.37 25.39
CA MET A 380 34.22 18.31 24.71
C MET A 380 35.35 17.57 23.99
N ALA A 381 35.95 16.59 24.65
CA ALA A 381 36.94 15.67 24.10
C ALA A 381 36.35 14.82 22.97
N THR A 382 35.12 14.34 23.13
CA THR A 382 34.35 13.66 22.06
C THR A 382 34.24 14.54 20.82
N ARG A 383 33.79 15.79 20.96
CA ARG A 383 33.67 16.73 19.83
C ARG A 383 35.03 17.02 19.18
N ALA A 384 36.08 17.18 19.98
CA ALA A 384 37.42 17.40 19.47
C ALA A 384 37.95 16.20 18.67
N LEU A 385 37.71 14.98 19.15
CA LEU A 385 38.05 13.75 18.43
C LEU A 385 37.23 13.60 17.15
N CYS A 386 35.91 13.81 17.22
CA CYS A 386 35.06 13.82 16.02
C CYS A 386 35.57 14.82 14.98
N SER A 387 35.99 16.03 15.40
CA SER A 387 36.58 17.02 14.49
C SER A 387 37.87 16.50 13.84
N ARG A 388 38.76 15.85 14.59
CA ARG A 388 39.98 15.23 14.02
C ARG A 388 39.66 14.10 13.05
N LEU A 389 38.71 13.23 13.38
CA LEU A 389 38.27 12.14 12.49
C LEU A 389 37.62 12.69 11.21
N HIS A 390 36.88 13.79 11.32
CA HIS A 390 36.33 14.50 10.17
C HIS A 390 37.44 15.11 9.31
N ASP A 391 38.44 15.72 9.94
CA ASP A 391 39.61 16.24 9.24
C ASP A 391 40.33 15.12 8.49
N LEU A 392 40.45 13.92 9.04
CA LEU A 392 41.02 12.75 8.35
C LEU A 392 40.13 12.13 7.26
N ALA A 393 38.96 12.72 6.98
CA ALA A 393 37.96 12.22 6.03
C ALA A 393 37.42 10.80 6.37
N LEU A 394 37.49 10.40 7.64
CA LEU A 394 36.98 9.11 8.12
C LEU A 394 35.49 9.18 8.49
N ILE A 395 35.00 10.36 8.85
CA ILE A 395 33.58 10.64 9.16
C ILE A 395 33.14 11.98 8.58
N THR A 396 31.83 12.16 8.43
CA THR A 396 31.24 13.47 8.08
C THR A 396 30.50 14.05 9.28
N LEU A 397 30.74 15.33 9.58
CA LEU A 397 30.04 16.04 10.64
C LEU A 397 29.06 17.05 10.07
N THR A 398 27.85 17.07 10.65
CA THR A 398 26.80 18.04 10.31
C THR A 398 26.42 18.82 11.56
N ALA A 399 26.47 20.15 11.48
CA ALA A 399 26.02 21.01 12.57
C ALA A 399 24.49 21.04 12.64
N THR A 400 23.93 20.66 13.78
CA THR A 400 22.50 20.75 14.11
C THR A 400 22.29 21.63 15.34
N ARG A 401 21.05 22.10 15.57
CA ARG A 401 20.72 22.91 16.76
C ARG A 401 20.99 22.15 18.07
N ASP A 402 20.97 20.81 18.03
CA ASP A 402 21.01 19.92 19.19
C ASP A 402 22.39 19.27 19.43
N GLY A 403 23.47 19.92 18.98
CA GLY A 403 24.84 19.51 19.34
C GLY A 403 25.60 18.68 18.28
N GLY A 404 25.08 18.60 17.05
CA GLY A 404 25.72 18.01 15.88
C GLY A 404 25.44 16.52 15.68
N THR A 405 25.45 16.08 14.43
CA THR A 405 25.33 14.67 14.02
C THR A 405 26.57 14.23 13.24
N LEU A 406 26.85 12.94 13.28
CA LEU A 406 27.88 12.31 12.46
C LEU A 406 27.26 11.28 11.52
N THR A 407 27.89 11.09 10.36
CA THR A 407 27.59 10.00 9.43
C THR A 407 28.89 9.32 9.00
N MET A 408 28.82 8.02 8.73
CA MET A 408 29.95 7.20 8.30
C MET A 408 29.60 6.49 6.99
N HIS A 409 30.55 6.46 6.06
CA HIS A 409 30.39 5.82 4.76
C HIS A 409 30.48 4.29 4.88
N ASP A 410 29.66 3.56 4.12
CA ASP A 410 29.59 2.07 4.09
C ASP A 410 30.96 1.37 4.12
N ALA A 411 31.85 1.68 3.16
CA ALA A 411 33.16 1.07 3.00
C ALA A 411 34.10 1.30 4.21
N ILE A 412 33.93 2.40 4.95
CA ILE A 412 34.72 2.69 6.16
C ILE A 412 34.17 1.88 7.33
N ARG A 413 32.84 1.83 7.48
CA ARG A 413 32.17 1.04 8.52
C ARG A 413 32.51 -0.44 8.38
N ASP A 414 32.35 -1.00 7.18
CA ASP A 414 32.59 -2.43 6.92
C ASP A 414 34.01 -2.85 7.28
N TYR A 415 35.01 -2.07 6.84
CA TYR A 415 36.40 -2.30 7.21
C TYR A 415 36.59 -2.26 8.73
N LEU A 416 36.09 -1.23 9.42
CA LEU A 416 36.23 -1.10 10.87
C LEU A 416 35.49 -2.21 11.63
N TYR A 417 34.33 -2.63 11.15
CA TYR A 417 33.52 -3.69 11.75
C TYR A 417 34.21 -5.05 11.66
N GLN A 418 34.90 -5.33 10.56
CA GLN A 418 35.74 -6.53 10.40
C GLN A 418 36.93 -6.55 11.36
N GLN A 419 37.46 -5.39 11.75
CA GLN A 419 38.57 -5.27 12.71
C GLN A 419 38.14 -5.52 14.16
N VAL A 420 36.84 -5.43 14.49
CA VAL A 420 36.34 -5.76 15.83
C VAL A 420 36.22 -7.28 15.98
N PRO A 421 36.97 -7.91 16.91
CA PRO A 421 36.83 -9.34 17.17
C PRO A 421 35.39 -9.70 17.55
N GLU A 422 34.85 -10.79 17.01
CA GLU A 422 33.46 -11.21 17.27
C GLU A 422 33.12 -11.32 18.76
N GLN A 423 34.10 -11.71 19.58
CA GLN A 423 33.95 -11.84 21.03
C GLN A 423 33.76 -10.50 21.74
N ARG A 424 34.26 -9.39 21.17
CA ARG A 424 34.15 -8.03 21.75
C ARG A 424 32.90 -7.30 21.28
N ARG A 425 32.29 -7.69 20.16
CA ARG A 425 31.11 -7.01 19.58
C ARG A 425 29.94 -6.93 20.57
N PRO A 426 29.53 -8.02 21.27
CA PRO A 426 28.42 -7.94 22.21
C PRO A 426 28.69 -6.99 23.38
N GLY A 427 29.93 -6.96 23.88
CA GLY A 427 30.33 -6.06 24.97
C GLY A 427 30.26 -4.58 24.59
N LEU A 428 30.51 -4.23 23.33
CA LEU A 428 30.39 -2.86 22.83
C LEU A 428 28.94 -2.42 22.70
N HIS A 429 28.06 -3.27 22.17
CA HIS A 429 26.62 -2.99 22.13
C HIS A 429 26.04 -2.88 23.55
N ALA A 430 26.45 -3.75 24.47
CA ALA A 430 26.06 -3.67 25.87
C ALA A 430 26.50 -2.34 26.52
N ALA A 431 27.74 -1.92 26.29
CA ALA A 431 28.25 -0.65 26.81
C ALA A 431 27.47 0.56 26.28
N LEU A 432 27.09 0.57 24.99
CA LEU A 432 26.22 1.62 24.43
C LEU A 432 24.89 1.68 25.19
N LEU A 433 24.23 0.53 25.34
CA LEU A 433 22.91 0.43 25.97
C LEU A 433 22.95 0.83 27.45
N ASP A 434 23.98 0.40 28.17
CA ASP A 434 24.19 0.76 29.58
C ASP A 434 24.50 2.25 29.74
N ALA A 435 25.23 2.86 28.79
CA ALA A 435 25.52 4.28 28.79
C ALA A 435 24.31 5.18 28.51
N VAL A 436 23.31 4.66 27.78
CA VAL A 436 22.02 5.34 27.60
C VAL A 436 21.25 5.35 28.92
N GLY A 437 21.34 4.26 29.70
CA GLY A 437 20.98 4.23 31.11
C GLY A 437 19.51 4.52 31.38
N VAL A 438 18.61 3.73 30.77
CA VAL A 438 17.16 3.88 30.99
C VAL A 438 16.76 3.25 32.32
N GLN A 439 16.23 4.05 33.25
CA GLN A 439 15.70 3.57 34.53
C GLN A 439 14.55 2.58 34.29
N ASP A 440 14.60 1.44 34.99
CA ASP A 440 13.57 0.37 34.99
C ASP A 440 13.15 -0.15 33.60
N GLY A 441 14.03 -0.03 32.60
CA GLY A 441 13.74 -0.54 31.24
C GLY A 441 12.67 0.25 30.48
N ALA A 442 12.42 1.51 30.87
CA ALA A 442 11.45 2.41 30.25
C ALA A 442 11.85 2.94 28.86
N TRP A 443 12.23 2.04 27.94
CA TRP A 443 12.72 2.37 26.61
C TRP A 443 11.69 3.11 25.75
N TRP A 444 10.40 3.01 26.10
CA TRP A 444 9.32 3.79 25.46
C TRP A 444 9.36 5.30 25.79
N ASN A 445 10.24 5.77 26.67
CA ASN A 445 10.37 7.17 27.07
C ASN A 445 11.74 7.79 26.66
N LEU A 446 12.27 7.36 25.52
CA LEU A 446 13.50 7.94 24.97
C LEU A 446 13.23 9.36 24.45
N ASP A 447 14.11 10.30 24.83
CA ASP A 447 14.05 11.68 24.35
C ASP A 447 14.43 11.81 22.85
N GLU A 448 14.19 12.97 22.25
CA GLU A 448 14.53 13.24 20.84
C GLU A 448 16.04 13.10 20.53
N SER A 449 16.91 13.21 21.54
CA SER A 449 18.36 13.09 21.37
C SER A 449 18.82 11.64 21.12
N HIS A 450 17.93 10.66 21.32
CA HIS A 450 18.15 9.24 21.03
C HIS A 450 17.43 8.76 19.77
N ARG A 451 17.12 9.66 18.82
CA ARG A 451 16.38 9.34 17.58
C ARG A 451 16.86 8.07 16.87
N TYR A 452 18.16 7.84 16.84
CA TYR A 452 18.76 6.64 16.25
C TYR A 452 18.30 5.33 16.92
N LEU A 453 18.17 5.32 18.26
CA LEU A 453 17.76 4.12 18.99
C LEU A 453 16.28 3.79 18.75
N TRP A 454 15.43 4.76 18.40
CA TRP A 454 14.04 4.45 18.08
C TRP A 454 13.90 3.45 16.94
N ASP A 455 14.80 3.46 15.95
CA ASP A 455 14.75 2.53 14.81
C ASP A 455 15.65 1.28 15.03
N HIS A 456 16.73 1.37 15.84
CA HIS A 456 17.77 0.31 15.96
C HIS A 456 17.95 -0.33 17.35
N LEU A 457 17.10 0.00 18.33
CA LEU A 457 17.26 -0.50 19.71
C LEU A 457 17.23 -2.03 19.80
N ILE A 458 16.26 -2.68 19.13
CA ILE A 458 16.10 -4.15 19.19
C ILE A 458 17.33 -4.84 18.59
N GLU A 459 17.83 -4.35 17.46
CA GLU A 459 19.05 -4.87 16.83
C GLU A 459 20.26 -4.77 17.76
N HIS A 460 20.42 -3.64 18.45
CA HIS A 460 21.49 -3.48 19.45
C HIS A 460 21.33 -4.39 20.67
N LEU A 461 20.12 -4.61 21.17
CA LEU A 461 19.85 -5.53 22.28
C LEU A 461 20.19 -6.98 21.90
N LEU A 462 19.82 -7.40 20.68
CA LEU A 462 20.16 -8.71 20.14
C LEU A 462 21.67 -8.86 19.91
N ALA A 463 22.32 -7.85 19.33
CA ALA A 463 23.77 -7.84 19.13
C ALA A 463 24.54 -7.87 20.46
N ALA A 464 23.98 -7.29 21.53
CA ALA A 464 24.49 -7.36 22.90
C ALA A 464 24.23 -8.70 23.61
N ARG A 465 23.54 -9.66 22.96
CA ARG A 465 23.07 -10.93 23.54
C ARG A 465 22.13 -10.75 24.74
N ARG A 466 21.36 -9.66 24.76
CA ARG A 466 20.29 -9.39 25.74
C ARG A 466 18.93 -9.69 25.11
N THR A 467 18.75 -10.93 24.65
CA THR A 467 17.55 -11.39 23.93
C THR A 467 16.29 -11.33 24.79
N ASP A 468 16.42 -11.56 26.09
CA ASP A 468 15.36 -11.44 27.10
C ASP A 468 14.86 -9.99 27.24
N VAL A 469 15.79 -9.03 27.30
CA VAL A 469 15.45 -7.60 27.34
C VAL A 469 14.87 -7.15 26.01
N ALA A 470 15.41 -7.63 24.88
CA ALA A 470 14.85 -7.36 23.55
C ALA A 470 13.39 -7.84 23.44
N GLU A 471 13.11 -9.06 23.89
CA GLU A 471 11.76 -9.63 23.90
C GLU A 471 10.84 -8.82 24.82
N ALA A 472 11.30 -8.47 26.03
CA ALA A 472 10.52 -7.67 26.97
C ALA A 472 10.15 -6.29 26.41
N VAL A 473 11.08 -5.61 25.72
CA VAL A 473 10.83 -4.30 25.10
C VAL A 473 9.90 -4.42 23.90
N ALA A 474 10.15 -5.37 22.99
CA ALA A 474 9.30 -5.57 21.81
C ALA A 474 7.88 -6.01 22.18
N ALA A 475 7.71 -6.75 23.28
CA ALA A 475 6.41 -7.19 23.81
C ALA A 475 5.73 -6.17 24.73
N ASP A 476 6.37 -5.06 25.12
CA ASP A 476 5.76 -4.03 25.96
C ASP A 476 4.78 -3.18 25.12
N LEU A 477 3.51 -3.16 25.54
CA LEU A 477 2.46 -2.46 24.80
C LEU A 477 2.68 -0.94 24.76
N ARG A 478 3.45 -0.35 25.69
CA ARG A 478 3.85 1.07 25.65
C ARG A 478 4.87 1.34 24.54
N TRP A 479 5.82 0.43 24.35
CA TRP A 479 6.77 0.50 23.22
C TRP A 479 6.02 0.35 21.90
N VAL A 480 5.15 -0.65 21.80
CA VAL A 480 4.30 -0.89 20.62
C VAL A 480 3.43 0.34 20.29
N ALA A 481 2.80 0.96 21.30
CA ALA A 481 1.98 2.15 21.11
C ALA A 481 2.79 3.34 20.56
N VAL A 482 3.97 3.63 21.13
CA VAL A 482 4.81 4.73 20.65
C VAL A 482 5.34 4.46 19.23
N ARG A 483 5.76 3.21 18.94
CA ARG A 483 6.21 2.82 17.59
C ARG A 483 5.07 2.89 16.57
N LEU A 484 3.87 2.47 16.95
CA LEU A 484 2.66 2.59 16.14
C LEU A 484 2.35 4.08 15.86
N GLU A 485 2.46 4.95 16.87
CA GLU A 485 2.34 6.40 16.76
C GLU A 485 3.34 7.02 15.78
N GLN A 486 4.62 6.68 15.89
CA GLN A 486 5.70 7.27 15.10
C GLN A 486 5.75 6.78 13.64
N ALA A 487 5.44 5.51 13.38
CA ALA A 487 5.73 4.88 12.08
C ALA A 487 4.69 3.88 11.58
N GLY A 488 3.54 3.76 12.26
CA GLY A 488 2.45 2.85 11.88
C GLY A 488 2.68 1.40 12.29
N PRO A 489 1.76 0.48 11.95
CA PRO A 489 1.77 -0.91 12.45
C PRO A 489 2.96 -1.73 11.96
N THR A 490 3.62 -1.31 10.88
CA THR A 490 4.82 -1.97 10.34
C THR A 490 6.03 -1.87 11.27
N ALA A 491 6.14 -0.79 12.06
CA ALA A 491 7.28 -0.57 12.93
C ALA A 491 7.34 -1.52 14.13
N PRO A 492 6.29 -1.70 14.95
CA PRO A 492 6.30 -2.72 15.99
C PRO A 492 6.28 -4.15 15.42
N TYR A 493 5.72 -4.35 14.22
CA TYR A 493 5.80 -5.65 13.54
C TYR A 493 7.24 -6.03 13.17
N ALA A 494 8.02 -5.08 12.66
CA ALA A 494 9.44 -5.28 12.36
C ALA A 494 10.24 -5.62 13.62
N ASP A 495 10.02 -4.89 14.73
CA ASP A 495 10.69 -5.17 16.01
C ASP A 495 10.44 -6.60 16.49
N LEU A 496 9.17 -7.05 16.45
CA LEU A 496 8.80 -8.42 16.81
C LEU A 496 9.36 -9.47 15.85
N SER A 497 9.61 -9.10 14.59
CA SER A 497 10.15 -10.02 13.56
C SER A 497 11.65 -10.29 13.73
N LEU A 498 12.37 -9.42 14.45
CA LEU A 498 13.80 -9.61 14.74
C LEU A 498 14.05 -10.68 15.81
N ILE A 499 13.01 -11.10 16.55
CA ILE A 499 13.12 -11.98 17.72
C ILE A 499 12.41 -13.30 17.45
N ASP A 500 13.18 -14.39 17.39
CA ASP A 500 12.68 -15.74 17.11
C ASP A 500 12.24 -16.47 18.38
N THR A 501 11.16 -16.00 19.01
CA THR A 501 10.57 -16.63 20.21
C THR A 501 9.08 -16.94 20.02
N PRO A 502 8.52 -17.96 20.71
CA PRO A 502 7.10 -18.30 20.59
C PRO A 502 6.16 -17.16 20.97
N LEU A 503 6.55 -16.30 21.93
CA LEU A 503 5.76 -15.13 22.32
C LEU A 503 5.75 -14.10 21.18
N CYS A 504 6.91 -13.68 20.68
CA CYS A 504 7.01 -12.71 19.59
C CYS A 504 6.29 -13.18 18.33
N HIS A 505 6.31 -14.48 18.00
CA HIS A 505 5.52 -15.02 16.88
C HIS A 505 4.01 -14.86 17.06
N ARG A 506 3.47 -15.11 18.26
CA ARG A 506 2.04 -14.91 18.53
C ARG A 506 1.65 -13.44 18.50
N LEU A 507 2.47 -12.58 19.09
CA LEU A 507 2.27 -11.12 19.09
C LEU A 507 2.33 -10.52 17.68
N ARG A 508 3.32 -10.95 16.89
CA ARG A 508 3.48 -10.57 15.48
C ARG A 508 2.29 -11.00 14.66
N ARG A 509 1.79 -12.23 14.85
CA ARG A 509 0.58 -12.74 14.18
C ARG A 509 -0.63 -11.88 14.51
N LEU A 510 -0.88 -11.58 15.78
CA LEU A 510 -2.01 -10.75 16.20
C LEU A 510 -1.92 -9.33 15.60
N LEU A 511 -0.72 -8.73 15.62
CA LEU A 511 -0.49 -7.41 15.04
C LEU A 511 -0.67 -7.40 13.52
N GLY A 512 -0.23 -8.46 12.82
CA GLY A 512 -0.41 -8.64 11.38
C GLY A 512 -1.87 -8.80 10.99
N GLN A 513 -2.63 -9.60 11.75
CA GLN A 513 -4.07 -9.80 11.55
C GLN A 513 -4.85 -8.48 11.70
N SER A 514 -4.49 -7.65 12.68
CA SER A 514 -5.20 -6.40 12.97
C SER A 514 -4.59 -5.13 12.33
N ALA A 515 -3.51 -5.25 11.54
CA ALA A 515 -2.76 -4.10 11.03
C ALA A 515 -3.61 -3.10 10.23
N HIS A 516 -4.59 -3.59 9.47
CA HIS A 516 -5.48 -2.77 8.65
C HIS A 516 -6.44 -1.90 9.49
N LEU A 517 -6.83 -2.36 10.69
CA LEU A 517 -7.64 -1.58 11.63
C LEU A 517 -6.85 -0.44 12.26
N LEU A 518 -5.52 -0.58 12.32
CA LEU A 518 -4.56 0.36 12.90
C LEU A 518 -4.07 1.43 11.89
N ALA A 519 -4.81 1.64 10.80
CA ALA A 519 -4.62 2.80 9.93
C ALA A 519 -4.84 4.11 10.73
N PRO A 520 -4.27 5.26 10.31
CA PRO A 520 -4.50 6.55 10.97
C PRO A 520 -5.97 6.82 11.27
N THR A 521 -6.23 7.37 12.46
CA THR A 521 -7.57 7.68 12.97
C THR A 521 -7.65 9.14 13.35
N ASP A 522 -8.85 9.72 13.24
CA ASP A 522 -9.19 10.99 13.85
C ASP A 522 -10.28 10.73 14.91
N PRO A 523 -9.96 10.84 16.21
CA PRO A 523 -8.73 11.40 16.78
C PRO A 523 -7.55 10.40 16.84
N PRO A 524 -6.27 10.87 16.84
CA PRO A 524 -5.10 9.98 16.78
C PRO A 524 -4.98 9.01 17.96
N HIS A 525 -5.43 9.41 19.15
CA HIS A 525 -5.30 8.59 20.37
C HIS A 525 -6.16 7.32 20.35
N SER A 526 -7.24 7.30 19.56
CA SER A 526 -8.16 6.16 19.41
C SER A 526 -7.49 4.95 18.78
N ARG A 527 -6.38 5.13 18.05
CA ARG A 527 -5.65 4.03 17.44
C ARG A 527 -5.07 3.04 18.45
N VAL A 528 -4.65 3.53 19.62
CA VAL A 528 -4.20 2.69 20.74
C VAL A 528 -5.39 1.95 21.36
N ASP A 529 -6.57 2.57 21.42
CA ASP A 529 -7.78 1.94 21.95
C ASP A 529 -8.26 0.81 21.01
N VAL A 530 -8.15 1.00 19.69
CA VAL A 530 -8.35 -0.06 18.68
C VAL A 530 -7.36 -1.20 18.88
N LEU A 531 -6.07 -0.92 19.11
CA LEU A 531 -5.08 -1.95 19.41
C LEU A 531 -5.47 -2.73 20.67
N HIS A 532 -5.75 -2.03 21.78
CA HIS A 532 -6.16 -2.64 23.05
C HIS A 532 -7.38 -3.55 22.87
N SER A 533 -8.35 -3.16 22.04
CA SER A 533 -9.55 -3.95 21.75
C SER A 533 -9.24 -5.34 21.17
N ARG A 534 -8.11 -5.47 20.44
CA ARG A 534 -7.65 -6.71 19.79
C ARG A 534 -6.75 -7.56 20.66
N THR A 535 -6.21 -7.02 21.76
CA THR A 535 -5.28 -7.73 22.65
C THR A 535 -5.92 -8.81 23.52
N ALA A 536 -7.26 -8.83 23.64
CA ALA A 536 -7.98 -9.75 24.53
C ALA A 536 -7.73 -11.24 24.22
N VAL A 537 -7.29 -11.57 23.00
CA VAL A 537 -7.02 -12.94 22.56
C VAL A 537 -5.68 -13.46 23.10
N GLU A 538 -4.70 -12.59 23.37
CA GLU A 538 -3.38 -12.98 23.86
C GLU A 538 -3.16 -12.49 25.30
N ARG A 539 -2.98 -13.45 26.23
CA ARG A 539 -2.85 -13.17 27.67
C ARG A 539 -1.77 -12.15 28.01
N ALA A 540 -0.64 -12.15 27.29
CA ALA A 540 0.49 -11.27 27.54
C ALA A 540 0.15 -9.77 27.33
N TRP A 541 -0.64 -9.46 26.30
CA TRP A 541 -1.08 -8.09 26.04
C TRP A 541 -2.41 -7.75 26.71
N ALA A 542 -3.30 -8.72 26.91
CA ALA A 542 -4.58 -8.47 27.59
C ALA A 542 -4.39 -7.85 28.99
N ALA A 543 -3.44 -8.35 29.78
CA ALA A 543 -3.15 -7.81 31.12
C ALA A 543 -2.58 -6.38 31.06
N GLN A 544 -1.63 -6.14 30.15
CA GLN A 544 -1.03 -4.82 29.95
C GLN A 544 -2.06 -3.79 29.45
N ALA A 545 -2.90 -4.17 28.49
CA ALA A 545 -3.95 -3.32 27.93
C ALA A 545 -4.97 -2.93 29.00
N ALA A 546 -5.38 -3.87 29.86
CA ALA A 546 -6.27 -3.58 30.98
C ALA A 546 -5.65 -2.58 31.97
N GLU A 547 -4.39 -2.76 32.36
CA GLU A 547 -3.68 -1.83 33.24
C GLU A 547 -3.55 -0.43 32.60
N LEU A 548 -3.07 -0.36 31.36
CA LEU A 548 -2.84 0.90 30.65
C LEU A 548 -4.15 1.64 30.35
N ALA A 549 -5.23 0.93 30.06
CA ALA A 549 -6.55 1.52 29.83
C ALA A 549 -7.10 2.26 31.06
N THR A 550 -6.73 1.87 32.28
CA THR A 550 -7.17 2.58 33.50
C THR A 550 -6.45 3.91 33.72
N ARG A 551 -5.24 4.08 33.17
CA ARG A 551 -4.38 5.25 33.42
C ARG A 551 -4.55 6.38 32.40
N ARG A 552 -5.29 6.15 31.31
CA ARG A 552 -5.50 7.17 30.27
C ARG A 552 -6.59 8.17 30.69
N GLY A 553 -6.27 9.46 30.58
CA GLY A 553 -7.21 10.58 30.83
C GLY A 553 -7.90 11.12 29.57
N VAL A 554 -7.92 10.34 28.48
CA VAL A 554 -8.53 10.75 27.20
C VAL A 554 -9.88 10.06 26.97
N PRO A 555 -10.78 10.66 26.18
CA PRO A 555 -12.04 10.04 25.76
C PRO A 555 -11.78 8.74 25.01
N ARG A 556 -12.47 7.65 25.38
CA ARG A 556 -12.20 6.30 24.84
C ARG A 556 -13.40 5.37 24.90
N LEU A 557 -13.31 4.31 24.09
CA LEU A 557 -14.21 3.16 24.12
C LEU A 557 -13.45 1.93 24.63
N VAL A 558 -13.99 1.24 25.64
CA VAL A 558 -13.36 0.05 26.23
C VAL A 558 -14.30 -1.14 26.11
N ASN A 559 -13.79 -2.25 25.56
CA ASN A 559 -14.56 -3.49 25.41
C ASN A 559 -15.01 -4.02 26.78
N LYS A 560 -16.31 -4.27 26.93
CA LYS A 560 -16.88 -4.99 28.08
C LYS A 560 -16.95 -6.49 27.82
N THR A 561 -17.21 -6.87 26.58
CA THR A 561 -17.21 -8.25 26.10
C THR A 561 -16.09 -8.44 25.09
N THR A 562 -15.59 -9.67 24.94
CA THR A 562 -14.77 -10.00 23.78
C THR A 562 -15.54 -9.68 22.52
N LEU A 563 -14.89 -9.03 21.55
CA LEU A 563 -15.54 -8.71 20.30
C LEU A 563 -15.94 -10.01 19.57
N PRO A 564 -17.11 -10.05 18.92
CA PRO A 564 -17.60 -11.22 18.18
C PRO A 564 -16.82 -11.48 16.89
N ASP A 565 -15.88 -10.59 16.54
CA ASP A 565 -15.02 -10.65 15.35
C ASP A 565 -13.54 -10.87 15.71
N PRO A 566 -13.15 -11.86 16.54
CA PRO A 566 -11.74 -12.12 16.74
C PRO A 566 -11.10 -12.45 15.38
N PRO A 567 -9.85 -12.00 15.14
CA PRO A 567 -9.16 -12.36 13.93
C PRO A 567 -9.12 -13.88 13.82
N HIS A 568 -9.61 -14.39 12.68
CA HIS A 568 -9.77 -15.82 12.48
C HIS A 568 -8.42 -16.51 12.68
N PRO A 569 -8.34 -17.66 13.39
CA PRO A 569 -7.05 -18.28 13.70
C PRO A 569 -6.28 -18.63 12.43
N ALA A 570 -6.95 -19.02 11.34
CA ALA A 570 -6.31 -19.25 10.04
C ALA A 570 -5.81 -17.99 9.33
N LEU A 571 -6.27 -16.79 9.68
CA LEU A 571 -5.86 -15.56 9.01
C LEU A 571 -4.39 -15.25 9.33
N LEU A 572 -3.55 -15.15 8.30
CA LEU A 572 -2.14 -14.79 8.44
C LEU A 572 -1.94 -13.29 8.31
N HIS A 573 -2.46 -12.70 7.23
CA HIS A 573 -2.30 -11.28 6.91
C HIS A 573 -3.57 -10.70 6.29
N VAL A 574 -3.86 -9.45 6.60
CA VAL A 574 -4.81 -8.62 5.85
C VAL A 574 -4.02 -7.50 5.19
N LEU A 575 -4.01 -7.52 3.86
CA LEU A 575 -3.29 -6.56 3.06
C LEU A 575 -4.28 -5.50 2.55
N PRO A 576 -4.07 -4.22 2.88
CA PRO A 576 -4.92 -3.16 2.40
C PRO A 576 -4.73 -3.02 0.89
N GLU A 577 -5.81 -3.17 0.14
CA GLU A 577 -5.85 -2.89 -1.29
C GLU A 577 -6.71 -1.66 -1.58
N LYS A 578 -6.31 -0.88 -2.59
CA LYS A 578 -7.00 0.37 -2.96
C LYS A 578 -8.18 0.13 -3.90
N CYS A 579 -8.25 -1.06 -4.50
CA CYS A 579 -9.25 -1.42 -5.50
C CYS A 579 -9.67 -2.88 -5.35
N LEU A 580 -10.81 -3.22 -5.96
CA LEU A 580 -11.30 -4.59 -6.04
C LEU A 580 -10.24 -5.49 -6.68
N VAL A 581 -9.87 -6.55 -5.98
CA VAL A 581 -8.99 -7.59 -6.52
C VAL A 581 -9.84 -8.52 -7.39
N VAL A 582 -9.55 -8.56 -8.68
CA VAL A 582 -10.29 -9.34 -9.67
C VAL A 582 -9.57 -10.64 -10.04
N GLY A 583 -8.32 -10.82 -9.61
CA GLY A 583 -7.67 -12.12 -9.64
C GLY A 583 -6.37 -12.19 -8.87
N ILE A 584 -5.86 -13.40 -8.67
CA ILE A 584 -4.71 -13.70 -7.82
C ILE A 584 -3.77 -14.66 -8.54
N LEU A 585 -2.49 -14.31 -8.61
CA LEU A 585 -1.42 -15.15 -9.17
C LEU A 585 -0.45 -15.54 -8.06
N ILE A 586 -0.28 -16.84 -7.83
CA ILE A 586 0.62 -17.37 -6.80
C ILE A 586 1.92 -17.88 -7.44
N ALA A 587 3.04 -17.63 -6.77
CA ALA A 587 4.33 -18.13 -7.19
C ALA A 587 4.41 -19.67 -7.10
N PRO A 588 5.12 -20.35 -8.02
CA PRO A 588 5.31 -21.81 -7.97
C PRO A 588 5.94 -22.30 -6.65
N ASP A 589 6.82 -21.49 -6.04
CA ASP A 589 7.47 -21.79 -4.77
C ASP A 589 6.60 -21.47 -3.53
N SER A 590 5.38 -20.96 -3.75
CA SER A 590 4.44 -20.55 -2.70
C SER A 590 4.97 -19.46 -1.75
N ALA A 591 6.06 -18.75 -2.11
CA ALA A 591 6.69 -17.76 -1.23
C ALA A 591 6.10 -16.35 -1.40
N TRP A 592 5.59 -16.04 -2.59
CA TRP A 592 5.03 -14.73 -2.94
C TRP A 592 3.80 -14.87 -3.85
N PHE A 593 3.04 -13.78 -3.98
CA PHE A 593 1.86 -13.72 -4.84
C PHE A 593 1.59 -12.29 -5.33
N THR A 594 0.73 -12.18 -6.33
CA THR A 594 0.33 -10.91 -6.96
C THR A 594 -1.19 -10.84 -7.09
N ASN A 595 -1.71 -9.63 -7.11
CA ASN A 595 -3.09 -9.36 -7.48
C ASN A 595 -3.16 -8.96 -8.94
N THR A 596 -4.29 -9.20 -9.58
CA THR A 596 -4.61 -8.65 -10.89
C THR A 596 -5.88 -7.82 -10.76
N ASN A 597 -5.81 -6.58 -11.24
CA ASN A 597 -6.98 -5.75 -11.42
C ASN A 597 -6.95 -5.21 -12.85
N PRO A 598 -7.91 -5.61 -13.72
CA PRO A 598 -7.94 -5.22 -15.13
C PRO A 598 -8.11 -3.70 -15.32
N THR A 599 -8.53 -2.97 -14.29
CA THR A 599 -8.68 -1.51 -14.33
C THR A 599 -7.46 -0.75 -13.83
N SER A 600 -6.48 -1.45 -13.22
CA SER A 600 -5.29 -0.86 -12.62
C SER A 600 -4.12 -0.80 -13.61
N THR A 601 -3.34 0.28 -13.53
CA THR A 601 -2.04 0.41 -14.19
C THR A 601 -0.91 -0.18 -13.35
N GLU A 602 -1.21 -0.61 -12.14
CA GLU A 602 -0.26 -1.13 -11.16
C GLU A 602 -0.63 -2.53 -10.74
N MET A 603 0.38 -3.40 -10.63
CA MET A 603 0.28 -4.72 -10.04
C MET A 603 1.26 -4.81 -8.88
N ARG A 604 0.82 -5.37 -7.76
CA ARG A 604 1.64 -5.46 -6.54
C ARG A 604 2.02 -6.92 -6.26
N VAL A 605 3.23 -7.09 -5.72
CA VAL A 605 3.80 -8.40 -5.36
C VAL A 605 4.11 -8.40 -3.88
N TRP A 606 3.61 -9.40 -3.15
CA TRP A 606 3.77 -9.51 -1.70
C TRP A 606 4.45 -10.80 -1.29
N ASP A 607 5.21 -10.70 -0.20
CA ASP A 607 5.80 -11.84 0.49
C ASP A 607 4.77 -12.43 1.46
N VAL A 608 4.55 -13.74 1.37
CA VAL A 608 3.52 -14.44 2.15
C VAL A 608 3.88 -14.50 3.64
N LYS A 609 5.17 -14.65 3.98
CA LYS A 609 5.62 -14.83 5.37
C LYS A 609 5.51 -13.55 6.19
N THR A 610 5.90 -12.44 5.59
CA THR A 610 6.00 -11.13 6.23
C THR A 610 4.74 -10.29 6.03
N GLY A 611 3.95 -10.56 4.98
CA GLY A 611 2.87 -9.65 4.53
C GLY A 611 3.42 -8.35 3.93
N GLY A 612 4.73 -8.27 3.70
CA GLY A 612 5.40 -7.11 3.16
C GLY A 612 5.20 -6.98 1.65
N LEU A 613 4.97 -5.76 1.17
CA LEU A 613 5.02 -5.44 -0.25
C LEU A 613 6.47 -5.55 -0.74
N MET A 614 6.75 -6.47 -1.65
CA MET A 614 8.08 -6.69 -2.23
C MET A 614 8.32 -5.75 -3.41
N ALA A 615 7.35 -5.68 -4.32
CA ALA A 615 7.48 -4.94 -5.56
C ALA A 615 6.14 -4.34 -6.03
N VAL A 616 6.23 -3.25 -6.80
CA VAL A 616 5.10 -2.66 -7.53
C VAL A 616 5.48 -2.56 -8.99
N LEU A 617 4.76 -3.28 -9.83
CA LEU A 617 4.95 -3.36 -11.27
C LEU A 617 4.02 -2.34 -11.94
N ARG A 618 4.60 -1.32 -12.56
CA ARG A 618 3.86 -0.15 -13.06
C ARG A 618 3.85 -0.10 -14.58
N HIS A 619 2.68 -0.24 -15.17
CA HIS A 619 2.41 0.07 -16.57
C HIS A 619 1.93 1.52 -16.73
N PRO A 620 2.16 2.16 -17.89
CA PRO A 620 1.55 3.45 -18.21
C PRO A 620 0.09 3.29 -18.69
N ALA A 621 -0.31 2.10 -19.12
CA ALA A 621 -1.68 1.74 -19.45
C ALA A 621 -2.22 0.65 -18.50
N LYS A 622 -3.53 0.38 -18.60
CA LYS A 622 -4.20 -0.64 -17.77
C LYS A 622 -3.69 -2.03 -18.13
N ILE A 623 -3.41 -2.85 -17.13
CA ILE A 623 -2.92 -4.21 -17.32
C ILE A 623 -4.10 -5.11 -17.71
N SER A 624 -4.02 -5.74 -18.87
CA SER A 624 -5.07 -6.62 -19.40
C SER A 624 -4.82 -8.10 -19.12
N ALA A 625 -3.55 -8.52 -19.01
CA ALA A 625 -3.20 -9.90 -18.70
C ALA A 625 -1.88 -10.01 -17.91
N ALA A 626 -1.77 -11.04 -17.07
CA ALA A 626 -0.54 -11.36 -16.35
C ALA A 626 -0.34 -12.87 -16.20
N ARG A 627 0.93 -13.31 -16.17
CA ARG A 627 1.35 -14.70 -15.97
C ARG A 627 2.67 -14.76 -15.21
N VAL A 628 2.80 -15.75 -14.32
CA VAL A 628 4.05 -16.07 -13.61
C VAL A 628 4.78 -17.18 -14.38
N SER A 629 6.11 -17.12 -14.45
CA SER A 629 6.89 -18.20 -15.04
C SER A 629 6.86 -19.46 -14.18
N PRO A 630 6.86 -20.68 -14.76
CA PRO A 630 6.86 -21.93 -14.00
C PRO A 630 8.03 -22.09 -13.00
N ASP A 631 9.17 -21.44 -13.25
CA ASP A 631 10.30 -21.39 -12.33
C ASP A 631 10.21 -20.26 -11.27
N GLY A 632 9.22 -19.38 -11.37
CA GLY A 632 9.05 -18.21 -10.51
C GLY A 632 10.09 -17.10 -10.71
N ALA A 633 10.94 -17.17 -11.74
CA ALA A 633 12.02 -16.20 -11.97
C ALA A 633 11.56 -14.89 -12.62
N TRP A 634 10.37 -14.85 -13.23
CA TRP A 634 9.83 -13.64 -13.83
C TRP A 634 8.29 -13.59 -13.88
N ILE A 635 7.76 -12.38 -14.00
CA ILE A 635 6.33 -12.13 -14.22
C ILE A 635 6.16 -11.43 -15.58
N ALA A 636 5.31 -11.97 -16.43
CA ALA A 636 4.87 -11.31 -17.65
C ALA A 636 3.57 -10.54 -17.40
N THR A 637 3.50 -9.33 -17.96
CA THR A 637 2.33 -8.46 -17.88
C THR A 637 2.10 -7.82 -19.24
N ALA A 638 0.86 -7.80 -19.69
CA ALA A 638 0.46 -7.17 -20.93
C ALA A 638 -0.46 -5.97 -20.66
N ALA A 639 -0.24 -4.91 -21.42
CA ALA A 639 -1.07 -3.72 -21.47
C ALA A 639 -1.09 -3.19 -22.92
N PRO A 640 -2.02 -2.28 -23.27
CA PRO A 640 -2.08 -1.69 -24.62
C PRO A 640 -0.80 -1.01 -25.10
N ASP A 641 0.13 -0.67 -24.21
CA ASP A 641 1.40 -0.07 -24.58
C ASP A 641 2.54 -1.09 -24.79
N GLY A 642 2.30 -2.37 -24.47
CA GLY A 642 3.23 -3.47 -24.69
C GLY A 642 3.27 -4.50 -23.57
N VAL A 643 4.10 -5.52 -23.78
CA VAL A 643 4.36 -6.59 -22.81
C VAL A 643 5.63 -6.30 -22.03
N ARG A 644 5.64 -6.59 -20.72
CA ARG A 644 6.79 -6.39 -19.83
C ARG A 644 7.08 -7.64 -19.02
N LEU A 645 8.37 -7.97 -18.94
CA LEU A 645 8.90 -9.00 -18.06
C LEU A 645 9.55 -8.35 -16.84
N TRP A 646 9.16 -8.79 -15.65
CA TRP A 646 9.63 -8.25 -14.39
C TRP A 646 10.34 -9.32 -13.57
N HIS A 647 11.35 -8.90 -12.81
CA HIS A 647 11.88 -9.72 -11.73
C HIS A 647 10.96 -9.59 -10.50
N PRO A 648 10.34 -10.68 -10.00
CA PRO A 648 9.28 -10.60 -8.98
C PRO A 648 9.75 -10.01 -7.66
N LEU A 649 10.95 -10.39 -7.19
CA LEU A 649 11.47 -9.96 -5.89
C LEU A 649 11.90 -8.49 -5.83
N THR A 650 12.45 -7.96 -6.93
CA THR A 650 13.02 -6.60 -6.96
C THR A 650 12.10 -5.59 -7.62
N GLY A 651 11.11 -6.06 -8.40
CA GLY A 651 10.29 -5.22 -9.27
C GLY A 651 11.07 -4.63 -10.43
N GLU A 652 12.30 -5.09 -10.67
CA GLU A 652 13.10 -4.60 -11.79
C GLU A 652 12.53 -5.10 -13.11
N LEU A 653 12.43 -4.17 -14.04
CA LEU A 653 12.02 -4.45 -15.40
C LEU A 653 13.17 -5.17 -16.10
N LYS A 654 12.98 -6.45 -16.42
CA LYS A 654 13.96 -7.23 -17.19
C LYS A 654 13.93 -6.81 -18.65
N THR A 655 12.74 -6.71 -19.21
CA THR A 655 12.56 -6.37 -20.63
C THR A 655 11.25 -5.64 -20.87
N VAL A 656 11.27 -4.68 -21.80
CA VAL A 656 10.08 -4.00 -22.33
C VAL A 656 9.93 -4.36 -23.78
N MET A 657 8.72 -4.74 -24.13
CA MET A 657 8.36 -5.17 -25.46
C MET A 657 7.36 -4.14 -25.97
N PRO A 658 7.82 -3.09 -26.67
CA PRO A 658 6.95 -2.00 -27.09
C PRO A 658 5.89 -2.51 -28.06
N ASN A 659 4.70 -1.92 -27.91
CA ASN A 659 3.48 -2.10 -28.69
C ASN A 659 3.59 -2.85 -30.03
N VAL A 660 2.92 -4.01 -30.14
CA VAL A 660 2.84 -4.81 -31.37
C VAL A 660 1.39 -5.17 -31.75
N TYR A 661 0.37 -4.65 -31.05
CA TYR A 661 -1.05 -5.02 -31.25
C TYR A 661 -2.03 -4.03 -30.60
N ASP A 662 -3.19 -3.81 -31.23
CA ASP A 662 -4.27 -2.93 -30.74
C ASP A 662 -5.29 -3.62 -29.81
N ASP A 663 -5.23 -4.96 -29.69
CA ASP A 663 -6.20 -5.80 -28.95
C ASP A 663 -5.65 -6.44 -27.67
N HIS A 664 -6.53 -7.09 -26.89
CA HIS A 664 -6.23 -7.73 -25.61
C HIS A 664 -5.47 -9.07 -25.82
N PRO A 665 -4.17 -9.15 -25.52
CA PRO A 665 -3.39 -10.34 -25.86
C PRO A 665 -3.52 -11.44 -24.80
N TYR A 666 -3.47 -12.69 -25.25
CA TYR A 666 -3.33 -13.86 -24.37
C TYR A 666 -1.85 -14.21 -24.19
N LEU A 667 -1.47 -14.56 -22.96
CA LEU A 667 -0.08 -14.89 -22.58
C LEU A 667 0.06 -16.37 -22.24
N TYR A 668 1.03 -17.05 -22.86
CA TYR A 668 1.39 -18.44 -22.58
C TYR A 668 2.89 -18.57 -22.32
N VAL A 669 3.26 -19.22 -21.23
CA VAL A 669 4.67 -19.38 -20.83
C VAL A 669 5.14 -20.80 -21.11
N ALA A 670 6.38 -20.93 -21.60
CA ALA A 670 7.03 -22.22 -21.75
C ALA A 670 7.18 -22.95 -20.40
N PRO A 671 7.01 -24.28 -20.32
CA PRO A 671 7.23 -25.04 -19.09
C PRO A 671 8.64 -24.89 -18.50
N ASP A 672 9.66 -24.70 -19.36
CA ASP A 672 11.04 -24.46 -18.96
C ASP A 672 11.35 -22.97 -18.65
N SER A 673 10.35 -22.10 -18.71
CA SER A 673 10.45 -20.66 -18.51
C SER A 673 11.39 -19.92 -19.49
N SER A 674 11.80 -20.56 -20.59
CA SER A 674 12.77 -20.00 -21.54
C SER A 674 12.15 -19.04 -22.56
N TRP A 675 10.85 -19.13 -22.81
CA TRP A 675 10.13 -18.26 -23.75
C TRP A 675 8.69 -17.95 -23.33
N LEU A 676 8.14 -16.87 -23.89
CA LEU A 676 6.76 -16.40 -23.73
C LEU A 676 6.11 -16.30 -25.11
N ALA A 677 4.92 -16.87 -25.29
CA ALA A 677 4.07 -16.63 -26.45
C ALA A 677 3.04 -15.54 -26.12
N VAL A 678 3.01 -14.51 -26.96
CA VAL A 678 1.97 -13.49 -26.96
C VAL A 678 1.07 -13.73 -28.15
N VAL A 679 -0.20 -14.01 -27.88
CA VAL A 679 -1.20 -14.43 -28.87
C VAL A 679 -2.23 -13.33 -29.02
N THR A 680 -2.46 -12.86 -30.25
CA THR A 680 -3.44 -11.81 -30.58
C THR A 680 -4.55 -12.34 -31.49
N ASP A 681 -5.26 -11.48 -32.21
CA ASP A 681 -6.27 -11.94 -33.15
C ASP A 681 -5.66 -12.42 -34.48
N ASP A 682 -4.47 -11.94 -34.84
CA ASP A 682 -3.84 -12.20 -36.15
C ASP A 682 -2.44 -12.84 -36.05
N GLU A 683 -1.73 -12.70 -34.92
CA GLU A 683 -0.35 -13.13 -34.79
C GLU A 683 -0.03 -13.76 -33.43
N VAL A 684 0.89 -14.73 -33.44
CA VAL A 684 1.58 -15.22 -32.24
C VAL A 684 3.03 -14.81 -32.31
N GLN A 685 3.51 -14.15 -31.28
CA GLN A 685 4.90 -13.77 -31.14
C GLN A 685 5.53 -14.60 -30.04
N ILE A 686 6.54 -15.40 -30.41
CA ILE A 686 7.36 -16.18 -29.49
C ILE A 686 8.57 -15.33 -29.11
N LEU A 687 8.78 -15.19 -27.83
CA LEU A 687 9.71 -14.24 -27.25
C LEU A 687 10.68 -14.97 -26.34
N ASP A 688 11.96 -14.66 -26.48
CA ASP A 688 13.00 -15.17 -25.60
C ASP A 688 12.92 -14.47 -24.23
N ALA A 689 12.80 -15.25 -23.14
CA ALA A 689 12.61 -14.68 -21.81
C ALA A 689 13.88 -14.00 -21.25
N GLU A 690 15.08 -14.40 -21.70
CA GLU A 690 16.36 -13.87 -21.21
C GLU A 690 16.76 -12.58 -21.92
N THR A 691 16.63 -12.56 -23.25
CA THR A 691 17.04 -11.44 -24.11
C THR A 691 15.89 -10.47 -24.41
N GLY A 692 14.63 -10.90 -24.25
CA GLY A 692 13.45 -10.13 -24.66
C GLY A 692 13.28 -10.00 -26.17
N GLY A 693 14.11 -10.68 -26.96
CA GLY A 693 14.04 -10.66 -28.42
C GLY A 693 12.89 -11.51 -28.95
N ILE A 694 12.30 -11.07 -30.07
CA ILE A 694 11.35 -11.89 -30.83
C ILE A 694 12.13 -13.05 -31.47
N ARG A 695 11.87 -14.28 -31.02
CA ARG A 695 12.43 -15.50 -31.63
C ARG A 695 11.74 -15.80 -32.94
N THR A 696 10.41 -15.66 -32.97
CA THR A 696 9.58 -16.06 -34.11
C THR A 696 8.25 -15.31 -34.07
N VAL A 697 7.75 -14.95 -35.25
CA VAL A 697 6.37 -14.45 -35.44
C VAL A 697 5.62 -15.45 -36.31
N ILE A 698 4.42 -15.82 -35.87
CA ILE A 698 3.54 -16.76 -36.53
C ILE A 698 2.27 -15.99 -36.89
N SER A 699 2.08 -15.70 -38.18
CA SER A 699 0.82 -15.11 -38.65
C SER A 699 -0.21 -16.20 -38.92
N TYR A 700 -1.45 -15.96 -38.51
CA TYR A 700 -2.61 -16.78 -38.84
C TYR A 700 -3.77 -15.87 -39.23
N ARG A 701 -4.94 -16.46 -39.53
CA ARG A 701 -6.15 -15.70 -39.81
C ARG A 701 -7.17 -16.11 -38.76
N HIS A 702 -7.64 -15.13 -37.98
CA HIS A 702 -8.65 -15.25 -36.92
C HIS A 702 -8.15 -15.71 -35.55
N ALA A 703 -8.63 -15.03 -34.51
CA ALA A 703 -8.33 -15.29 -33.11
C ALA A 703 -8.46 -16.78 -32.76
N PRO A 704 -7.47 -17.37 -32.07
CA PRO A 704 -7.50 -18.78 -31.75
C PRO A 704 -8.50 -19.04 -30.63
N TRP A 705 -9.30 -20.10 -30.79
CA TRP A 705 -10.30 -20.51 -29.80
C TRP A 705 -9.68 -21.28 -28.62
N ALA A 706 -8.55 -21.93 -28.89
CA ALA A 706 -7.77 -22.67 -27.90
C ALA A 706 -6.30 -22.64 -28.28
N ALA A 707 -5.42 -22.67 -27.28
CA ALA A 707 -3.97 -22.78 -27.48
C ALA A 707 -3.38 -23.70 -26.41
N VAL A 708 -2.39 -24.50 -26.79
CA VAL A 708 -1.66 -25.34 -25.83
C VAL A 708 -0.18 -25.39 -26.17
N VAL A 709 0.64 -25.25 -25.13
CA VAL A 709 2.09 -25.41 -25.21
C VAL A 709 2.44 -26.85 -24.87
N SER A 710 3.33 -27.44 -25.65
CA SER A 710 3.91 -28.75 -25.35
C SER A 710 4.57 -28.81 -23.96
N PRO A 711 4.46 -29.92 -23.22
CA PRO A 711 5.11 -30.06 -21.91
C PRO A 711 6.65 -29.95 -21.96
N ASP A 712 7.26 -30.22 -23.13
CA ASP A 712 8.70 -30.05 -23.37
C ASP A 712 9.07 -28.67 -23.95
N GLY A 713 8.09 -27.80 -24.20
CA GLY A 713 8.29 -26.44 -24.73
C GLY A 713 8.74 -26.37 -26.19
N THR A 714 8.71 -27.48 -26.94
CA THR A 714 9.23 -27.55 -28.32
C THR A 714 8.23 -27.08 -29.38
N TRP A 715 6.93 -27.31 -29.15
CA TRP A 715 5.85 -26.92 -30.08
C TRP A 715 4.69 -26.19 -29.37
N LEU A 716 3.95 -25.40 -30.15
CA LEU A 716 2.73 -24.68 -29.78
C LEU A 716 1.61 -25.09 -30.75
N ALA A 717 0.45 -25.49 -30.23
CA ALA A 717 -0.72 -25.79 -31.04
C ALA A 717 -1.81 -24.73 -30.83
N LEU A 718 -2.40 -24.23 -31.92
CA LEU A 718 -3.50 -23.27 -31.91
C LEU A 718 -4.69 -23.82 -32.68
N GLY A 719 -5.86 -23.74 -32.05
CA GLY A 719 -7.14 -24.03 -32.66
C GLY A 719 -7.69 -22.80 -33.37
N THR A 720 -7.80 -22.85 -34.69
CA THR A 720 -8.49 -21.83 -35.49
C THR A 720 -9.97 -22.15 -35.64
N ALA A 721 -10.72 -21.33 -36.38
CA ALA A 721 -12.13 -21.59 -36.65
C ALA A 721 -12.40 -22.91 -37.43
N SER A 722 -11.41 -23.45 -38.15
CA SER A 722 -11.60 -24.61 -39.05
C SER A 722 -10.53 -25.71 -38.96
N ASP A 723 -9.36 -25.43 -38.38
CA ASP A 723 -8.26 -26.36 -38.24
C ASP A 723 -7.53 -26.20 -36.90
N VAL A 724 -6.74 -27.21 -36.50
CA VAL A 724 -5.73 -27.05 -35.46
C VAL A 724 -4.37 -27.02 -36.15
N ARG A 725 -3.59 -25.97 -35.91
CA ARG A 725 -2.25 -25.84 -36.48
C ARG A 725 -1.23 -26.01 -35.38
N VAL A 726 -0.12 -26.66 -35.72
CA VAL A 726 0.97 -26.86 -34.79
C VAL A 726 2.26 -26.32 -35.37
N TRP A 727 2.98 -25.57 -34.56
CA TRP A 727 4.22 -24.92 -34.94
C TRP A 727 5.37 -25.38 -34.07
N ASP A 728 6.53 -25.52 -34.70
CA ASP A 728 7.79 -25.65 -34.01
C ASP A 728 8.20 -24.26 -33.50
N VAL A 729 8.43 -24.15 -32.19
CA VAL A 729 8.71 -22.87 -31.53
C VAL A 729 10.09 -22.33 -31.93
N THR A 730 11.04 -23.21 -32.26
CA THR A 730 12.43 -22.82 -32.58
C THR A 730 12.57 -22.28 -34.00
N SER A 731 11.89 -22.92 -34.95
CA SER A 731 12.00 -22.62 -36.38
C SER A 731 10.83 -21.80 -36.94
N GLY A 732 9.73 -21.68 -36.20
CA GLY A 732 8.51 -21.00 -36.62
C GLY A 732 7.77 -21.67 -37.77
N LYS A 733 8.17 -22.88 -38.15
CA LYS A 733 7.53 -23.62 -39.23
C LYS A 733 6.31 -24.38 -38.72
N VAL A 734 5.28 -24.43 -39.57
CA VAL A 734 4.13 -25.31 -39.35
C VAL A 734 4.63 -26.76 -39.42
N LEU A 735 4.53 -27.46 -38.29
CA LEU A 735 4.79 -28.90 -38.20
C LEU A 735 3.61 -29.70 -38.77
N ALA A 736 2.38 -29.24 -38.50
CA ALA A 736 1.17 -29.89 -38.99
C ALA A 736 -0.03 -28.95 -39.08
N VAL A 737 -0.93 -29.28 -40.01
CA VAL A 737 -2.29 -28.72 -40.09
C VAL A 737 -3.25 -29.89 -39.93
N LEU A 738 -3.95 -29.91 -38.81
CA LEU A 738 -4.86 -30.99 -38.41
C LEU A 738 -6.28 -30.60 -38.83
N PRO A 739 -6.86 -31.29 -39.85
CA PRO A 739 -8.15 -30.92 -40.42
C PRO A 739 -9.34 -31.30 -39.52
N GLY A 740 -10.51 -30.71 -39.79
CA GLY A 740 -11.81 -31.15 -39.29
C GLY A 740 -12.11 -30.74 -37.85
N ALA A 741 -11.90 -29.45 -37.56
CA ALA A 741 -12.04 -28.88 -36.23
C ALA A 741 -12.79 -27.54 -36.31
N ILE A 742 -14.13 -27.58 -36.21
CA ILE A 742 -14.93 -26.37 -35.98
C ILE A 742 -14.88 -26.11 -34.47
N ARG A 743 -14.33 -24.95 -34.06
CA ARG A 743 -14.12 -24.55 -32.65
C ARG A 743 -13.42 -25.63 -31.81
N PRO A 744 -12.19 -26.04 -32.17
CA PRO A 744 -11.51 -27.11 -31.46
C PRO A 744 -11.11 -26.70 -30.05
N HIS A 745 -11.34 -27.59 -29.09
CA HIS A 745 -10.60 -27.63 -27.84
C HIS A 745 -9.35 -28.49 -28.03
N VAL A 746 -8.24 -28.08 -27.42
CA VAL A 746 -6.95 -28.76 -27.56
C VAL A 746 -6.37 -29.02 -26.17
N ALA A 747 -5.92 -30.25 -25.93
CA ALA A 747 -5.24 -30.62 -24.69
C ALA A 747 -4.04 -31.54 -24.98
N THR A 748 -3.06 -31.48 -24.10
CA THR A 748 -1.92 -32.40 -24.10
C THR A 748 -1.49 -32.65 -22.66
N ALA A 749 -1.09 -33.88 -22.37
CA ALA A 749 -0.54 -34.25 -21.07
C ALA A 749 0.88 -34.83 -21.19
N ASP A 750 1.33 -35.15 -22.40
CA ASP A 750 2.69 -35.59 -22.69
C ASP A 750 3.18 -34.96 -24.01
N ALA A 751 4.49 -34.89 -24.21
CA ALA A 751 5.04 -34.36 -25.46
C ALA A 751 4.75 -35.24 -26.69
N ARG A 752 4.09 -36.40 -26.53
CA ARG A 752 3.93 -37.45 -27.56
C ARG A 752 2.53 -37.47 -28.18
N ARG A 753 1.54 -36.87 -27.51
CA ARG A 753 0.12 -36.97 -27.85
C ARG A 753 -0.55 -35.61 -27.76
N LEU A 754 -1.32 -35.28 -28.79
CA LEU A 754 -2.21 -34.12 -28.82
C LEU A 754 -3.65 -34.61 -28.96
N PHE A 755 -4.55 -34.08 -28.13
CA PHE A 755 -5.98 -34.36 -28.22
C PHE A 755 -6.70 -33.12 -28.75
N THR A 756 -7.56 -33.33 -29.73
CA THR A 756 -8.40 -32.28 -30.30
C THR A 756 -9.84 -32.73 -30.30
N SER A 757 -10.75 -31.95 -29.74
CA SER A 757 -12.20 -32.21 -29.82
C SER A 757 -12.89 -31.05 -30.52
N SER A 758 -13.84 -31.33 -31.41
CA SER A 758 -14.59 -30.32 -32.16
C SER A 758 -16.09 -30.46 -31.94
N ASP A 759 -16.85 -29.45 -32.40
CA ASP A 759 -18.32 -29.48 -32.40
C ASP A 759 -18.91 -30.61 -33.29
N GLU A 760 -18.08 -31.27 -34.11
CA GLU A 760 -18.49 -32.38 -34.99
C GLU A 760 -18.69 -33.71 -34.23
N GLY A 761 -18.48 -33.74 -32.92
CA GLY A 761 -18.71 -34.93 -32.11
C GLY A 761 -17.64 -36.01 -32.33
N VAL A 762 -16.38 -35.63 -32.57
CA VAL A 762 -15.26 -36.59 -32.59
C VAL A 762 -14.07 -35.98 -31.85
N MET A 763 -13.55 -36.71 -30.86
CA MET A 763 -12.26 -36.43 -30.25
C MET A 763 -11.18 -37.19 -31.03
N ARG A 764 -10.20 -36.48 -31.57
CA ARG A 764 -9.06 -37.06 -32.28
C ARG A 764 -7.81 -37.04 -31.43
N LEU A 765 -7.10 -38.16 -31.45
CA LEU A 765 -5.79 -38.35 -30.85
C LEU A 765 -4.73 -38.33 -31.95
N TRP A 766 -3.75 -37.45 -31.80
CA TRP A 766 -2.66 -37.25 -32.74
C TRP A 766 -1.33 -37.65 -32.13
N ASN A 767 -0.51 -38.37 -32.90
CA ASN A 767 0.88 -38.60 -32.55
C ASN A 767 1.69 -37.34 -32.87
N THR A 768 2.38 -36.73 -31.91
CA THR A 768 3.14 -35.49 -32.13
C THR A 768 4.46 -35.70 -32.89
N ALA A 769 4.97 -36.93 -32.98
CA ALA A 769 6.19 -37.25 -33.72
C ALA A 769 5.94 -37.38 -35.23
N SER A 770 4.78 -37.90 -35.63
CA SER A 770 4.40 -38.11 -37.03
C SER A 770 3.24 -37.22 -37.51
N TRP A 771 2.55 -36.55 -36.60
CA TRP A 771 1.32 -35.78 -36.82
C TRP A 771 0.21 -36.57 -37.52
N THR A 772 0.20 -37.88 -37.32
CA THR A 772 -0.83 -38.79 -37.84
C THR A 772 -1.89 -39.04 -36.78
N GLU A 773 -3.15 -39.05 -37.20
CA GLU A 773 -4.27 -39.48 -36.35
C GLU A 773 -4.04 -40.95 -35.93
N GLN A 774 -3.99 -41.19 -34.62
CA GLN A 774 -3.89 -42.53 -34.05
C GLN A 774 -5.28 -43.13 -33.80
N ALA A 775 -6.23 -42.30 -33.36
CA ALA A 775 -7.59 -42.70 -33.09
C ALA A 775 -8.56 -41.52 -33.22
N GLY A 776 -9.73 -41.79 -33.80
CA GLY A 776 -10.90 -40.93 -33.75
C GLY A 776 -11.95 -41.57 -32.84
N ILE A 777 -12.21 -40.94 -31.70
CA ILE A 777 -13.15 -41.40 -30.69
C ILE A 777 -14.46 -40.64 -30.93
N PRO A 778 -15.55 -41.31 -31.37
CA PRO A 778 -16.83 -40.66 -31.56
C PRO A 778 -17.36 -40.18 -30.20
N LEU A 779 -17.69 -38.89 -30.14
CA LEU A 779 -18.46 -38.24 -29.09
C LEU A 779 -19.90 -38.07 -29.58
N GLU A 780 -20.83 -37.81 -28.67
CA GLU A 780 -22.20 -37.50 -29.08
C GLU A 780 -22.29 -36.07 -29.64
N PRO A 781 -23.07 -35.83 -30.71
CA PRO A 781 -23.29 -34.48 -31.20
C PRO A 781 -24.05 -33.66 -30.16
N HIS A 782 -23.70 -32.36 -30.05
CA HIS A 782 -24.26 -31.30 -29.19
C HIS A 782 -23.37 -30.92 -27.96
N GLY A 783 -22.85 -29.69 -27.99
CA GLY A 783 -22.40 -28.89 -26.82
C GLY A 783 -21.22 -29.46 -26.02
N ASN A 784 -20.02 -29.48 -26.60
CA ASN A 784 -18.82 -29.99 -25.92
C ASN A 784 -18.16 -28.91 -25.03
N TRP A 785 -17.76 -29.33 -23.82
CA TRP A 785 -17.13 -28.52 -22.77
C TRP A 785 -15.87 -29.24 -22.22
N PRO A 786 -15.00 -28.60 -21.40
CA PRO A 786 -13.54 -28.67 -21.51
C PRO A 786 -12.94 -30.08 -21.42
N LEU A 787 -11.92 -30.28 -22.25
CA LEU A 787 -11.08 -31.47 -22.32
C LEU A 787 -9.96 -31.37 -21.27
N VAL A 788 -9.92 -32.31 -20.31
CA VAL A 788 -8.86 -32.36 -19.28
C VAL A 788 -8.06 -33.64 -19.47
N ALA A 789 -6.77 -33.50 -19.72
CA ALA A 789 -5.82 -34.60 -19.76
C ALA A 789 -4.81 -34.41 -18.61
N ALA A 790 -4.68 -35.39 -17.72
CA ALA A 790 -3.52 -35.48 -16.83
C ALA A 790 -2.69 -36.70 -17.22
N ASN A 791 -1.40 -36.67 -16.89
CA ASN A 791 -0.41 -37.75 -16.98
C ASN A 791 -0.24 -38.53 -18.31
N GLY A 792 -1.00 -38.20 -19.36
CA GLY A 792 -0.93 -38.84 -20.67
C GLY A 792 -1.60 -40.23 -20.73
N GLU A 793 -2.10 -40.76 -19.61
CA GLU A 793 -2.78 -42.07 -19.52
C GLU A 793 -4.31 -41.96 -19.63
N TRP A 794 -4.88 -40.86 -19.13
CA TRP A 794 -6.33 -40.64 -19.11
C TRP A 794 -6.72 -39.28 -19.69
N VAL A 795 -7.87 -39.24 -20.36
CA VAL A 795 -8.47 -38.01 -20.87
C VAL A 795 -9.93 -37.97 -20.46
N ALA A 796 -10.33 -36.89 -19.78
CA ALA A 796 -11.71 -36.62 -19.39
C ALA A 796 -12.36 -35.62 -20.35
N VAL A 797 -13.56 -35.96 -20.81
CA VAL A 797 -14.40 -35.13 -21.67
C VAL A 797 -15.75 -34.92 -20.97
N GLY A 798 -16.20 -33.67 -20.90
CA GLY A 798 -17.55 -33.33 -20.45
C GLY A 798 -18.54 -33.27 -21.62
N ASP A 799 -19.73 -33.86 -21.43
CA ASP A 799 -20.86 -33.80 -22.36
C ASP A 799 -22.19 -33.55 -21.63
N HIS A 800 -23.29 -33.47 -22.38
CA HIS A 800 -24.63 -33.23 -21.81
C HIS A 800 -25.17 -34.38 -20.93
N GLU A 801 -24.61 -35.59 -21.02
CA GLU A 801 -25.00 -36.77 -20.22
C GLU A 801 -24.10 -37.01 -19.00
N GLY A 802 -22.93 -36.37 -18.93
CA GLY A 802 -22.01 -36.42 -17.79
C GLY A 802 -20.54 -36.24 -18.19
N VAL A 803 -19.64 -36.87 -17.43
CA VAL A 803 -18.20 -36.86 -17.72
C VAL A 803 -17.76 -38.27 -18.12
N ARG A 804 -17.08 -38.38 -19.26
CA ARG A 804 -16.53 -39.64 -19.79
C ARG A 804 -15.01 -39.60 -19.73
N VAL A 805 -14.40 -40.64 -19.16
CA VAL A 805 -12.94 -40.78 -19.06
C VAL A 805 -12.47 -41.89 -19.98
N TYR A 806 -11.53 -41.55 -20.85
CA TYR A 806 -10.98 -42.42 -21.88
C TYR A 806 -9.55 -42.84 -21.50
N ASN A 807 -9.22 -44.11 -21.73
CA ASN A 807 -7.84 -44.55 -21.72
C ASN A 807 -7.14 -44.08 -23.00
N THR A 808 -6.05 -43.36 -22.88
CA THR A 808 -5.34 -42.79 -24.03
C THR A 808 -4.60 -43.81 -24.87
N THR A 809 -4.36 -45.01 -24.34
CA THR A 809 -3.59 -46.09 -24.98
C THR A 809 -4.51 -47.06 -25.70
N THR A 810 -5.66 -47.41 -25.12
CA THR A 810 -6.62 -48.33 -25.75
C THR A 810 -7.72 -47.63 -26.52
N GLY A 811 -8.03 -46.37 -26.18
CA GLY A 811 -9.16 -45.62 -26.75
C GLY A 811 -10.52 -46.01 -26.15
N ASP A 812 -10.54 -46.96 -25.21
CA ASP A 812 -11.77 -47.40 -24.56
C ASP A 812 -12.21 -46.43 -23.47
N ILE A 813 -13.53 -46.42 -23.20
CA ILE A 813 -14.09 -45.70 -22.07
C ILE A 813 -13.72 -46.45 -20.79
N ALA A 814 -12.88 -45.82 -19.98
CA ALA A 814 -12.42 -46.34 -18.70
C ALA A 814 -13.47 -46.16 -17.60
N ALA A 815 -14.11 -44.99 -17.61
CA ALA A 815 -15.17 -44.65 -16.67
C ALA A 815 -16.25 -43.81 -17.36
N ARG A 816 -17.51 -44.12 -17.04
CA ARG A 816 -18.66 -43.25 -17.30
C ARG A 816 -19.12 -42.73 -15.95
N LEU A 817 -19.08 -41.43 -15.74
CA LEU A 817 -19.48 -40.79 -14.50
C LEU A 817 -20.90 -40.22 -14.70
N PRO A 818 -21.96 -40.90 -14.23
CA PRO A 818 -23.33 -40.52 -14.57
C PRO A 818 -23.88 -39.34 -13.75
N GLN A 819 -24.64 -38.47 -14.45
CA GLN A 819 -25.81 -37.64 -14.05
C GLN A 819 -25.66 -36.21 -13.46
N SER A 820 -26.81 -35.50 -13.59
CA SER A 820 -27.22 -34.09 -13.39
C SER A 820 -26.92 -33.11 -14.54
N ARG A 821 -27.92 -32.27 -14.90
CA ARG A 821 -27.74 -31.20 -15.90
C ARG A 821 -26.67 -30.25 -15.38
N TYR A 822 -25.66 -29.95 -16.22
CA TYR A 822 -24.52 -29.07 -15.94
C TYR A 822 -23.40 -29.69 -15.07
N CYS A 823 -22.74 -30.74 -15.57
CA CYS A 823 -21.54 -31.30 -14.98
C CYS A 823 -20.27 -30.84 -15.70
N TRP A 824 -19.23 -30.49 -14.93
CA TRP A 824 -17.98 -29.96 -15.48
C TRP A 824 -16.77 -30.60 -14.77
N PRO A 825 -15.77 -31.12 -15.51
CA PRO A 825 -14.52 -31.59 -14.90
C PRO A 825 -13.75 -30.38 -14.36
N LEU A 826 -13.46 -30.38 -13.06
CA LEU A 826 -12.76 -29.30 -12.37
C LEU A 826 -11.24 -29.46 -12.47
N GLY A 827 -10.76 -30.69 -12.35
CA GLY A 827 -9.33 -30.99 -12.38
C GLY A 827 -9.07 -32.47 -12.15
N MET A 828 -8.01 -32.99 -12.77
CA MET A 828 -7.54 -34.36 -12.60
C MET A 828 -6.24 -34.34 -11.81
N ALA A 829 -6.07 -35.31 -10.91
CA ALA A 829 -4.86 -35.45 -10.12
C ALA A 829 -3.62 -35.55 -11.04
N PRO A 830 -2.46 -34.96 -10.67
CA PRO A 830 -1.23 -35.11 -11.45
C PRO A 830 -0.79 -36.57 -11.63
N ASP A 831 -1.11 -37.44 -10.66
CA ASP A 831 -0.87 -38.88 -10.73
C ASP A 831 -1.92 -39.63 -11.59
N GLY A 832 -2.97 -38.94 -12.05
CA GLY A 832 -4.10 -39.46 -12.82
C GLY A 832 -4.98 -40.46 -12.07
N ARG A 833 -4.89 -40.51 -10.73
CA ARG A 833 -5.64 -41.47 -9.93
C ARG A 833 -7.11 -41.10 -9.76
N TRP A 834 -7.41 -39.81 -9.65
CA TRP A 834 -8.76 -39.32 -9.41
C TRP A 834 -9.10 -38.07 -10.24
N LEU A 835 -10.40 -37.80 -10.41
CA LEU A 835 -10.98 -36.67 -11.11
C LEU A 835 -12.01 -35.94 -10.22
N ALA A 836 -11.86 -34.62 -10.04
CA ALA A 836 -12.87 -33.78 -9.40
C ALA A 836 -13.87 -33.27 -10.44
N VAL A 837 -15.16 -33.42 -10.15
CA VAL A 837 -16.28 -33.03 -11.02
C VAL A 837 -17.29 -32.22 -10.22
N ILE A 838 -17.79 -31.12 -10.79
CA ILE A 838 -18.95 -30.41 -10.24
C ILE A 838 -20.22 -31.10 -10.73
N ASP A 839 -21.10 -31.53 -9.82
CA ASP A 839 -22.38 -32.20 -10.08
C ASP A 839 -23.50 -31.50 -9.27
N GLY A 840 -24.34 -30.72 -9.96
CA GLY A 840 -25.54 -30.11 -9.37
C GLY A 840 -25.25 -29.19 -8.18
N GLY A 841 -24.15 -28.44 -8.25
CA GLY A 841 -23.66 -27.59 -7.17
C GLY A 841 -22.66 -28.28 -6.23
N ASN A 842 -22.58 -29.61 -6.19
CA ASN A 842 -21.65 -30.33 -5.32
C ASN A 842 -20.32 -30.63 -6.04
N VAL A 843 -19.22 -30.82 -5.30
CA VAL A 843 -17.97 -31.33 -5.89
C VAL A 843 -17.82 -32.81 -5.53
N ARG A 844 -17.61 -33.69 -6.52
CA ARG A 844 -17.35 -35.12 -6.33
C ARG A 844 -15.96 -35.48 -6.84
N VAL A 845 -15.23 -36.25 -6.06
CA VAL A 845 -13.93 -36.82 -6.42
C VAL A 845 -14.13 -38.28 -6.75
N TRP A 846 -13.79 -38.65 -7.97
CA TRP A 846 -13.95 -40.00 -8.51
C TRP A 846 -12.59 -40.66 -8.69
N ASP A 847 -12.41 -41.88 -8.20
CA ASP A 847 -11.25 -42.68 -8.57
C ASP A 847 -11.44 -43.18 -10.00
N ILE A 848 -10.51 -42.83 -10.90
CA ILE A 848 -10.63 -43.06 -12.34
C ILE A 848 -10.59 -44.56 -12.66
N ARG A 849 -9.81 -45.35 -11.90
CA ARG A 849 -9.63 -46.78 -12.17
C ARG A 849 -10.82 -47.62 -11.75
N THR A 850 -11.47 -47.23 -10.65
CA THR A 850 -12.59 -47.97 -10.07
C THR A 850 -13.95 -47.42 -10.50
N GLY A 851 -14.01 -46.16 -10.96
CA GLY A 851 -15.25 -45.46 -11.27
C GLY A 851 -16.11 -45.17 -10.02
N ALA A 852 -15.55 -45.34 -8.82
CA ALA A 852 -16.24 -45.09 -7.57
C ALA A 852 -16.04 -43.63 -7.11
N VAL A 853 -17.07 -43.07 -6.47
CA VAL A 853 -16.95 -41.80 -5.76
C VAL A 853 -16.07 -42.04 -4.54
N GLN A 854 -14.87 -41.47 -4.54
CA GLN A 854 -13.93 -41.51 -3.41
C GLN A 854 -14.34 -40.52 -2.33
N ALA A 855 -14.79 -39.33 -2.74
CA ALA A 855 -15.30 -38.30 -1.83
C ALA A 855 -16.41 -37.46 -2.50
N GLN A 856 -17.36 -36.98 -1.69
CA GLN A 856 -18.39 -36.04 -2.12
C GLN A 856 -18.44 -34.88 -1.11
N PHE A 857 -18.39 -33.66 -1.64
CA PHE A 857 -18.46 -32.43 -0.89
C PHE A 857 -19.83 -31.79 -1.14
N VAL A 858 -20.65 -31.69 -0.09
CA VAL A 858 -21.96 -31.05 -0.17
C VAL A 858 -21.83 -29.58 0.15
N ALA A 859 -21.89 -28.74 -0.88
CA ALA A 859 -21.93 -27.29 -0.79
C ALA A 859 -22.69 -26.79 -2.02
N GLU A 860 -23.45 -25.70 -1.94
CA GLU A 860 -23.96 -25.03 -3.15
C GLU A 860 -22.79 -24.26 -3.76
N VAL A 861 -21.88 -24.98 -4.45
CA VAL A 861 -20.60 -24.44 -4.89
C VAL A 861 -20.79 -23.48 -6.06
N VAL A 862 -20.31 -22.25 -5.87
CA VAL A 862 -20.19 -21.22 -6.91
C VAL A 862 -18.89 -21.37 -7.69
N SER A 863 -17.79 -21.72 -7.00
CA SER A 863 -16.47 -21.94 -7.62
C SER A 863 -15.61 -22.92 -6.80
N ALA A 864 -14.72 -23.65 -7.45
CA ALA A 864 -13.80 -24.58 -6.80
C ALA A 864 -12.42 -24.57 -7.48
N GLU A 865 -11.37 -24.89 -6.73
CA GLU A 865 -10.00 -24.99 -7.23
C GLU A 865 -9.30 -26.20 -6.60
N VAL A 866 -8.53 -26.92 -7.42
CA VAL A 866 -7.72 -28.07 -7.00
C VAL A 866 -6.29 -27.59 -6.78
N ALA A 867 -5.70 -27.87 -5.61
CA ALA A 867 -4.29 -27.58 -5.39
C ALA A 867 -3.42 -28.41 -6.36
N PRO A 868 -2.34 -27.85 -6.93
CA PRO A 868 -1.44 -28.56 -7.84
C PRO A 868 -0.87 -29.87 -7.30
N ASP A 869 -0.73 -30.02 -5.99
CA ASP A 869 -0.31 -31.26 -5.33
C ASP A 869 -1.37 -32.38 -5.37
N GLY A 870 -2.62 -32.05 -5.71
CA GLY A 870 -3.78 -32.94 -5.68
C GLY A 870 -4.20 -33.38 -4.27
N ALA A 871 -3.62 -32.84 -3.21
CA ALA A 871 -3.95 -33.23 -1.85
C ALA A 871 -5.16 -32.46 -1.29
N ARG A 872 -5.45 -31.28 -1.86
CA ARG A 872 -6.48 -30.37 -1.34
C ARG A 872 -7.39 -29.80 -2.43
N ILE A 873 -8.65 -29.57 -2.07
CA ILE A 873 -9.63 -28.83 -2.88
C ILE A 873 -10.17 -27.68 -2.05
N ALA A 874 -10.22 -26.48 -2.63
CA ALA A 874 -10.92 -25.34 -2.07
C ALA A 874 -12.26 -25.13 -2.80
N THR A 875 -13.35 -24.91 -2.08
CA THR A 875 -14.68 -24.65 -2.64
C THR A 875 -15.30 -23.41 -2.01
N HIS A 876 -15.96 -22.58 -2.81
CA HIS A 876 -16.69 -21.39 -2.37
C HIS A 876 -18.20 -21.57 -2.58
N ASP A 877 -19.01 -21.30 -1.56
CA ASP A 877 -20.48 -21.43 -1.60
C ASP A 877 -21.23 -20.09 -1.66
N GLY A 878 -20.51 -18.96 -1.80
CA GLY A 878 -21.07 -17.60 -1.77
C GLY A 878 -20.88 -16.88 -0.44
N HIS A 879 -20.68 -17.60 0.67
CA HIS A 879 -20.51 -17.03 2.01
C HIS A 879 -19.23 -17.49 2.71
N GLU A 880 -18.78 -18.71 2.42
CA GLU A 880 -17.59 -19.32 3.02
C GLU A 880 -16.74 -20.02 1.96
N ILE A 881 -15.44 -20.08 2.23
CA ILE A 881 -14.49 -20.94 1.52
C ILE A 881 -14.19 -22.13 2.41
N SER A 882 -14.35 -23.33 1.86
CA SER A 882 -14.08 -24.59 2.53
C SER A 882 -12.86 -25.25 1.90
N VAL A 883 -11.92 -25.68 2.73
CA VAL A 883 -10.77 -26.47 2.29
C VAL A 883 -10.99 -27.92 2.68
N TRP A 884 -10.82 -28.82 1.71
CA TRP A 884 -11.11 -30.24 1.84
C TRP A 884 -9.86 -31.06 1.56
N ASP A 885 -9.72 -32.16 2.28
CA ASP A 885 -8.75 -33.21 1.97
C ASP A 885 -9.30 -34.10 0.86
N THR A 886 -8.55 -34.23 -0.24
CA THR A 886 -9.00 -34.99 -1.43
C THR A 886 -9.07 -36.48 -1.18
N ALA A 887 -8.20 -37.01 -0.32
CA ALA A 887 -8.08 -38.44 -0.08
C ALA A 887 -9.23 -38.97 0.78
N THR A 888 -9.61 -38.22 1.83
CA THR A 888 -10.56 -38.62 2.86
C THR A 888 -11.94 -37.99 2.70
N GLY A 889 -12.06 -36.88 1.96
CA GLY A 889 -13.29 -36.13 1.83
C GLY A 889 -13.62 -35.24 3.03
N HIS A 890 -12.75 -35.16 4.04
CA HIS A 890 -13.00 -34.37 5.24
C HIS A 890 -12.77 -32.87 4.99
N ARG A 891 -13.69 -32.04 5.50
CA ARG A 891 -13.52 -30.58 5.59
C ARG A 891 -12.40 -30.32 6.60
N LEU A 892 -11.27 -29.82 6.12
CA LEU A 892 -10.11 -29.46 6.93
C LEU A 892 -10.35 -28.13 7.63
N SER A 893 -10.81 -27.14 6.87
CA SER A 893 -10.91 -25.75 7.34
C SER A 893 -12.12 -25.04 6.74
N VAL A 894 -12.70 -24.16 7.54
CA VAL A 894 -13.72 -23.19 7.12
C VAL A 894 -13.09 -21.81 7.19
N LEU A 895 -13.13 -21.09 6.08
CA LEU A 895 -12.60 -19.74 5.96
C LEU A 895 -13.76 -18.81 5.65
N PRO A 896 -14.00 -17.78 6.46
CA PRO A 896 -15.07 -16.85 6.15
C PRO A 896 -14.77 -16.04 4.88
N HIS A 897 -15.76 -15.90 4.00
CA HIS A 897 -15.71 -14.98 2.85
C HIS A 897 -16.40 -13.66 3.22
N PHE A 898 -15.83 -12.52 2.81
CA PHE A 898 -16.28 -11.20 3.29
C PHE A 898 -16.80 -10.28 2.18
N ASP A 899 -16.75 -10.72 0.92
CA ASP A 899 -17.13 -9.91 -0.23
C ASP A 899 -17.91 -10.76 -1.26
N ASP A 900 -19.03 -10.26 -1.78
CA ASP A 900 -19.92 -11.03 -2.67
C ASP A 900 -19.33 -11.33 -4.07
N TYR A 901 -18.15 -10.76 -4.41
CA TYR A 901 -17.55 -10.81 -5.76
C TYR A 901 -16.06 -11.22 -5.80
N GLY A 902 -15.54 -11.81 -4.72
CA GLY A 902 -14.11 -12.13 -4.59
C GLY A 902 -13.63 -13.39 -5.34
N GLU A 903 -12.48 -13.32 -6.02
CA GLU A 903 -11.72 -14.50 -6.46
C GLU A 903 -10.85 -15.05 -5.30
N PHE A 904 -10.57 -16.36 -5.33
CA PHE A 904 -9.63 -17.01 -4.41
C PHE A 904 -8.61 -17.86 -5.18
N ALA A 905 -7.44 -18.07 -4.59
CA ALA A 905 -6.38 -18.92 -5.14
C ALA A 905 -5.70 -19.74 -4.04
N ILE A 906 -5.56 -21.05 -4.23
CA ILE A 906 -4.81 -21.93 -3.32
C ILE A 906 -3.34 -22.04 -3.72
N ALA A 907 -2.43 -22.01 -2.73
CA ALA A 907 -1.00 -22.13 -3.01
C ALA A 907 -0.64 -23.50 -3.61
N PRO A 908 0.38 -23.56 -4.50
CA PRO A 908 0.88 -24.81 -5.07
C PRO A 908 1.23 -25.90 -4.05
N ASP A 909 1.78 -25.50 -2.90
CA ASP A 909 2.12 -26.40 -1.78
C ASP A 909 0.92 -26.75 -0.88
N GLY A 910 -0.25 -26.16 -1.15
CA GLY A 910 -1.48 -26.35 -0.40
C GLY A 910 -1.46 -25.80 1.03
N THR A 911 -0.40 -25.12 1.47
CA THR A 911 -0.22 -24.68 2.87
C THR A 911 -0.94 -23.38 3.23
N TRP A 912 -1.28 -22.58 2.22
CA TRP A 912 -2.04 -21.35 2.40
C TRP A 912 -2.96 -21.07 1.20
N LEU A 913 -3.90 -20.15 1.37
CA LEU A 913 -4.86 -19.70 0.36
C LEU A 913 -5.01 -18.18 0.44
N ALA A 914 -5.19 -17.51 -0.70
CA ALA A 914 -5.46 -16.08 -0.77
C ALA A 914 -6.88 -15.81 -1.25
N THR A 915 -7.54 -14.80 -0.68
CA THR A 915 -8.87 -14.34 -1.07
C THR A 915 -8.83 -12.86 -1.39
N GLY A 916 -9.40 -12.48 -2.54
CA GLY A 916 -9.47 -11.12 -3.04
C GLY A 916 -10.87 -10.55 -2.88
N GLY A 917 -10.95 -9.22 -2.76
CA GLY A 917 -12.20 -8.47 -2.60
C GLY A 917 -11.87 -6.99 -2.43
N GLN A 918 -12.51 -6.28 -1.49
CA GLN A 918 -12.05 -4.94 -1.08
C GLN A 918 -10.72 -5.00 -0.34
N THR A 919 -10.43 -6.14 0.29
CA THR A 919 -9.16 -6.44 0.97
C THR A 919 -8.59 -7.73 0.44
N LEU A 920 -7.27 -7.86 0.46
CA LEU A 920 -6.58 -9.09 0.10
C LEU A 920 -6.19 -9.80 1.39
N ARG A 921 -6.63 -11.06 1.56
CA ARG A 921 -6.41 -11.82 2.80
C ARG A 921 -5.68 -13.11 2.51
N ILE A 922 -4.79 -13.49 3.42
CA ILE A 922 -4.00 -14.72 3.33
C ILE A 922 -4.39 -15.63 4.50
N TRP A 923 -4.65 -16.89 4.19
CA TRP A 923 -5.17 -17.89 5.11
C TRP A 923 -4.26 -19.11 5.18
N ASP A 924 -3.94 -19.55 6.38
CA ASP A 924 -3.29 -20.82 6.66
C ASP A 924 -4.31 -21.96 6.51
N THR A 925 -4.05 -22.88 5.60
CA THR A 925 -4.97 -24.01 5.32
C THR A 925 -4.81 -25.15 6.32
N ALA A 926 -3.75 -25.15 7.14
CA ALA A 926 -3.47 -26.20 8.13
C ALA A 926 -4.20 -26.01 9.46
N VAL A 927 -4.83 -24.86 9.67
CA VAL A 927 -5.62 -24.60 10.89
C VAL A 927 -6.93 -25.37 10.81
N ILE A 928 -6.92 -26.58 11.36
CA ILE A 928 -8.08 -27.44 11.47
C ILE A 928 -9.06 -26.83 12.48
N GLU A 929 -10.21 -26.37 12.01
CA GLU A 929 -11.34 -26.16 12.92
C GLU A 929 -11.79 -27.54 13.41
N ARG A 930 -11.61 -27.80 14.71
CA ARG A 930 -12.43 -28.81 15.37
C ARG A 930 -13.84 -28.27 15.38
N SER A 931 -14.64 -28.63 14.38
CA SER A 931 -16.06 -28.31 14.29
C SER A 931 -16.70 -28.52 15.67
N ALA A 932 -17.01 -27.41 16.34
CA ALA A 932 -18.03 -27.45 17.36
C ALA A 932 -19.29 -27.80 16.59
N THR A 933 -19.76 -29.04 16.76
CA THR A 933 -21.06 -29.50 16.31
C THR A 933 -22.07 -28.38 16.54
N LYS A 934 -22.73 -27.89 15.46
CA LYS A 934 -23.93 -27.06 15.58
C LYS A 934 -24.80 -27.72 16.66
N PRO A 935 -25.08 -27.07 17.81
CA PRO A 935 -25.94 -27.67 18.81
C PRO A 935 -27.27 -27.93 18.12
N SER A 936 -27.71 -29.19 18.17
CA SER A 936 -28.97 -29.65 17.61
C SER A 936 -30.08 -28.70 18.02
N ALA A 937 -30.90 -28.30 17.04
CA ALA A 937 -32.06 -27.45 17.21
C ALA A 937 -33.05 -28.04 18.24
N SER A 938 -32.83 -27.76 19.52
CA SER A 938 -33.83 -27.89 20.56
C SER A 938 -33.37 -27.14 21.81
N ALA A 939 -34.20 -26.18 22.23
CA ALA A 939 -34.15 -25.45 23.49
C ALA A 939 -33.18 -24.25 23.56
N GLN A 940 -33.44 -23.21 22.76
CA GLN A 940 -33.60 -21.79 23.14
C GLN A 940 -34.29 -21.07 21.97
N PRO A 941 -35.08 -19.98 22.16
CA PRO A 941 -35.60 -19.20 21.06
C PRO A 941 -34.46 -18.41 20.43
N VAL A 942 -33.72 -19.07 19.54
CA VAL A 942 -32.74 -18.45 18.66
C VAL A 942 -33.54 -17.69 17.60
N ILE A 943 -33.53 -16.36 17.66
CA ILE A 943 -33.83 -15.55 16.48
C ILE A 943 -32.70 -15.87 15.50
N GLY A 944 -33.01 -16.70 14.50
CA GLY A 944 -32.04 -17.13 13.51
C GLY A 944 -31.55 -15.97 12.63
N PRO A 945 -30.36 -16.10 12.03
CA PRO A 945 -29.77 -15.10 11.13
C PRO A 945 -30.58 -14.87 9.84
N ASP A 946 -31.52 -15.77 9.50
CA ASP A 946 -32.33 -15.69 8.27
C ASP A 946 -33.61 -14.86 8.40
N VAL A 947 -33.88 -14.27 9.56
CA VAL A 947 -35.05 -13.42 9.75
C VAL A 947 -34.58 -11.98 9.97
N ALA A 948 -34.92 -11.10 9.04
CA ALA A 948 -34.94 -9.65 9.27
C ALA A 948 -36.04 -9.31 10.29
N ALA A 949 -35.90 -9.82 11.52
CA ALA A 949 -36.80 -9.55 12.62
C ALA A 949 -36.36 -8.24 13.27
N THR A 950 -36.93 -7.12 12.84
CA THR A 950 -36.82 -5.87 13.58
C THR A 950 -37.72 -5.94 14.81
N ALA A 951 -37.12 -5.98 15.99
CA ALA A 951 -37.81 -5.89 17.27
C ALA A 951 -37.87 -4.43 17.72
N THR A 952 -39.08 -3.91 17.95
CA THR A 952 -39.31 -2.56 18.50
C THR A 952 -40.01 -2.71 19.84
N SER A 953 -39.45 -2.10 20.90
CA SER A 953 -40.09 -2.01 22.22
C SER A 953 -40.65 -0.60 22.42
N ALA A 954 -41.85 -0.49 23.01
CA ALA A 954 -42.34 0.78 23.54
C ALA A 954 -41.41 1.28 24.68
N LEU A 955 -41.42 2.60 24.95
CA LEU A 955 -40.55 3.27 25.94
C LEU A 955 -40.55 2.63 27.34
N ASP A 956 -41.61 1.90 27.70
CA ASP A 956 -41.74 1.22 29.00
C ASP A 956 -41.29 -0.26 28.99
N ALA A 957 -40.74 -0.75 27.87
CA ALA A 957 -40.23 -2.11 27.69
C ALA A 957 -41.22 -3.24 28.02
N THR A 958 -42.53 -2.98 28.06
CA THR A 958 -43.60 -3.93 28.45
C THR A 958 -44.10 -4.85 27.32
N VAL A 959 -43.83 -4.49 26.05
CA VAL A 959 -44.32 -5.22 24.87
C VAL A 959 -43.23 -5.31 23.81
N LEU A 960 -43.00 -6.51 23.29
CA LEU A 960 -42.07 -6.86 22.21
C LEU A 960 -42.86 -7.20 20.95
N VAL A 961 -42.59 -6.49 19.86
CA VAL A 961 -43.17 -6.79 18.55
C VAL A 961 -42.15 -7.53 17.70
N VAL A 962 -42.50 -8.72 17.22
CA VAL A 962 -41.62 -9.62 16.44
C VAL A 962 -42.18 -9.81 15.04
N LYS A 963 -41.34 -9.58 14.02
CA LYS A 963 -41.72 -9.68 12.60
C LYS A 963 -41.20 -10.95 11.94
N ALA A 964 -42.05 -11.57 11.12
CA ALA A 964 -41.75 -12.59 10.12
C ALA A 964 -42.40 -12.21 8.77
N PRO A 965 -41.97 -12.77 7.62
CA PRO A 965 -42.60 -12.49 6.33
C PRO A 965 -44.11 -12.77 6.36
N GLY A 966 -44.93 -11.75 6.10
CA GLY A 966 -46.40 -11.83 6.13
C GLY A 966 -47.04 -11.97 7.53
N THR A 967 -46.28 -11.82 8.62
CA THR A 967 -46.78 -11.96 9.99
C THR A 967 -46.08 -11.08 11.02
N THR A 968 -46.85 -10.46 11.91
CA THR A 968 -46.33 -9.69 13.05
C THR A 968 -46.95 -10.20 14.35
N ALA A 969 -46.10 -10.55 15.31
CA ALA A 969 -46.49 -11.09 16.62
C ALA A 969 -46.23 -10.06 17.73
N ILE A 970 -47.18 -9.95 18.67
CA ILE A 970 -47.06 -9.09 19.86
C ILE A 970 -46.88 -9.97 21.09
N ILE A 971 -45.82 -9.72 21.85
CA ILE A 971 -45.41 -10.52 23.01
C ILE A 971 -45.29 -9.59 24.23
N ASP A 972 -45.91 -9.95 25.35
CA ASP A 972 -45.67 -9.27 26.63
C ASP A 972 -44.29 -9.67 27.17
N THR A 973 -43.43 -8.70 27.44
CA THR A 973 -42.03 -8.93 27.83
C THR A 973 -41.87 -9.41 29.27
N ALA A 974 -42.84 -9.11 30.14
CA ALA A 974 -42.79 -9.47 31.56
C ALA A 974 -43.27 -10.92 31.80
N THR A 975 -44.20 -11.41 30.98
CA THR A 975 -44.84 -12.72 31.12
C THR A 975 -44.49 -13.70 30.01
N GLY A 976 -43.89 -13.24 28.90
CA GLY A 976 -43.59 -14.04 27.71
C GLY A 976 -44.83 -14.50 26.95
N ARG A 977 -46.01 -13.94 27.26
CA ARG A 977 -47.28 -14.37 26.69
C ARG A 977 -47.52 -13.69 25.34
N LEU A 978 -47.81 -14.50 24.33
CA LEU A 978 -48.26 -14.04 23.01
C LEU A 978 -49.66 -13.41 23.13
N HIS A 979 -49.78 -12.12 22.86
CA HIS A 979 -51.05 -11.39 22.88
C HIS A 979 -51.83 -11.55 21.56
N GLY A 980 -51.14 -11.68 20.44
CA GLY A 980 -51.76 -11.89 19.13
C GLY A 980 -50.74 -12.02 18.00
N VAL A 981 -51.16 -12.69 16.92
CA VAL A 981 -50.44 -12.80 15.65
C VAL A 981 -51.31 -12.18 14.58
N MET A 982 -50.78 -11.17 13.91
CA MET A 982 -51.43 -10.47 12.82
C MET A 982 -50.91 -11.02 11.49
N HIS A 983 -51.82 -11.37 10.58
CA HIS A 983 -51.49 -11.83 9.23
C HIS A 983 -51.73 -10.69 8.23
N HIS A 984 -50.73 -10.41 7.41
CA HIS A 984 -50.75 -9.36 6.39
C HIS A 984 -50.09 -9.90 5.10
N GLY A 985 -50.31 -9.23 3.97
CA GLY A 985 -49.76 -9.66 2.67
C GLY A 985 -48.22 -9.82 2.70
N LEU A 986 -47.69 -10.61 1.75
CA LEU A 986 -46.31 -11.11 1.72
C LEU A 986 -45.17 -10.07 1.76
N VAL A 987 -45.44 -8.76 1.74
CA VAL A 987 -44.40 -7.72 1.65
C VAL A 987 -44.74 -6.48 2.49
N ASP A 988 -44.50 -6.58 3.80
CA ASP A 988 -44.48 -5.41 4.69
C ASP A 988 -43.07 -4.84 4.77
N TYR A 989 -42.93 -3.53 4.57
CA TYR A 989 -41.63 -2.85 4.60
C TYR A 989 -41.33 -2.26 6.00
N GLU A 990 -42.34 -1.77 6.75
CA GLU A 990 -42.13 -1.09 8.03
C GLU A 990 -43.26 -1.27 9.06
N HIS A 991 -42.91 -1.19 10.35
CA HIS A 991 -43.84 -1.18 11.50
C HIS A 991 -43.37 -0.23 12.61
N PHE A 992 -44.31 0.45 13.27
CA PHE A 992 -44.04 1.39 14.37
C PHE A 992 -45.09 1.27 15.47
N VAL A 993 -44.67 1.28 16.74
CA VAL A 993 -45.57 1.29 17.91
C VAL A 993 -45.58 2.70 18.49
N THR A 994 -46.77 3.24 18.79
CA THR A 994 -46.87 4.56 19.41
C THR A 994 -46.15 4.61 20.76
N PRO A 995 -45.57 5.76 21.15
CA PRO A 995 -44.80 5.87 22.40
C PRO A 995 -45.57 5.46 23.67
N ASP A 996 -46.90 5.64 23.67
CA ASP A 996 -47.82 5.21 24.73
C ASP A 996 -48.11 3.69 24.75
N GLY A 997 -47.52 2.92 23.83
CA GLY A 997 -47.68 1.48 23.69
C GLY A 997 -49.09 1.03 23.27
N SER A 998 -49.98 1.95 22.89
CA SER A 998 -51.40 1.66 22.70
C SER A 998 -51.76 1.28 21.25
N ARG A 999 -50.97 1.71 20.27
CA ARG A 999 -51.22 1.49 18.83
C ARG A 999 -50.00 0.93 18.10
N LEU A 1000 -50.25 0.11 17.09
CA LEU A 1000 -49.26 -0.36 16.10
C LEU A 1000 -49.67 0.14 14.72
N VAL A 1001 -48.72 0.67 13.96
CA VAL A 1001 -48.88 1.07 12.55
C VAL A 1001 -48.11 0.07 11.69
N THR A 1002 -48.74 -0.46 10.65
CA THR A 1002 -48.09 -1.30 9.63
C THR A 1002 -48.23 -0.65 8.26
N ALA A 1003 -47.15 -0.70 7.47
CA ALA A 1003 -47.08 -0.08 6.15
C ALA A 1003 -46.65 -1.10 5.07
N SER A 1004 -47.45 -1.21 4.02
CA SER A 1004 -47.18 -2.01 2.82
C SER A 1004 -47.03 -1.11 1.58
N LYS A 1005 -46.64 -1.70 0.44
CA LYS A 1005 -46.47 -1.00 -0.86
C LYS A 1005 -47.69 -0.17 -1.31
N SER A 1006 -48.89 -0.46 -0.81
CA SER A 1006 -50.13 0.19 -1.28
C SER A 1006 -51.14 0.54 -0.18
N GLN A 1007 -50.91 0.13 1.08
CA GLN A 1007 -51.86 0.33 2.18
C GLN A 1007 -51.15 0.56 3.52
N PHE A 1008 -51.72 1.45 4.33
CA PHE A 1008 -51.41 1.61 5.76
C PHE A 1008 -52.52 0.99 6.60
N SER A 1009 -52.16 0.40 7.73
CA SER A 1009 -53.13 -0.10 8.70
C SER A 1009 -52.71 0.30 10.12
N LEU A 1010 -53.68 0.78 10.88
CA LEU A 1010 -53.51 1.10 12.30
C LEU A 1010 -54.20 0.01 13.12
N TRP A 1011 -53.54 -0.42 14.18
CA TRP A 1011 -53.97 -1.53 15.02
C TRP A 1011 -53.96 -1.09 16.47
N ASN A 1012 -54.91 -1.60 17.26
CA ASN A 1012 -54.87 -1.47 18.70
C ASN A 1012 -54.00 -2.59 19.29
N VAL A 1013 -52.93 -2.23 20.03
CA VAL A 1013 -51.97 -3.21 20.60
C VAL A 1013 -52.64 -4.11 21.65
N LYS A 1014 -53.64 -3.62 22.38
CA LYS A 1014 -54.34 -4.38 23.43
C LYS A 1014 -55.40 -5.34 22.87
N THR A 1015 -56.08 -4.98 21.78
CA THR A 1015 -57.19 -5.78 21.23
C THR A 1015 -56.83 -6.54 19.95
N GLY A 1016 -55.77 -6.16 19.25
CA GLY A 1016 -55.37 -6.77 17.97
C GLY A 1016 -56.29 -6.41 16.79
N GLU A 1017 -57.27 -5.54 16.99
CA GLU A 1017 -58.23 -5.14 15.96
C GLU A 1017 -57.68 -4.01 15.09
N SER A 1018 -57.97 -4.07 13.78
CA SER A 1018 -57.67 -2.99 12.84
C SER A 1018 -58.64 -1.83 13.04
N ILE A 1019 -58.09 -0.62 13.06
CA ILE A 1019 -58.86 0.62 13.04
C ILE A 1019 -59.00 1.01 11.57
N PRO A 1020 -60.22 1.05 11.01
CA PRO A 1020 -60.41 1.43 9.62
C PRO A 1020 -60.05 2.90 9.46
N ILE A 1021 -58.93 3.19 8.79
CA ILE A 1021 -58.61 4.54 8.33
C ILE A 1021 -58.96 4.58 6.84
N GLY A 1022 -59.80 5.54 6.44
CA GLY A 1022 -60.17 5.75 5.04
C GLY A 1022 -59.02 6.35 4.23
N LEU A 1023 -57.94 5.59 4.02
CA LEU A 1023 -56.79 6.01 3.22
C LEU A 1023 -56.93 5.44 1.80
N ASN A 1024 -57.54 6.20 0.90
CA ASN A 1024 -57.32 5.97 -0.53
C ASN A 1024 -55.87 6.36 -0.84
N ALA A 1025 -55.16 5.41 -1.45
CA ALA A 1025 -53.78 5.48 -1.92
C ALA A 1025 -53.26 6.90 -2.16
N ILE A 1026 -52.26 7.31 -1.38
CA ILE A 1026 -51.26 8.26 -1.89
C ILE A 1026 -50.71 7.58 -3.14
N GLY A 1027 -51.02 8.12 -4.31
CA GLY A 1027 -50.51 7.58 -5.57
C GLY A 1027 -48.99 7.66 -5.52
N LEU A 1028 -48.34 6.52 -5.30
CA LEU A 1028 -46.91 6.36 -5.53
C LEU A 1028 -46.73 6.08 -7.02
N PRO A 1029 -46.34 7.04 -7.87
CA PRO A 1029 -45.75 6.68 -9.15
C PRO A 1029 -44.40 6.01 -8.86
N LEU A 1030 -44.23 4.77 -9.31
CA LEU A 1030 -42.92 4.18 -9.49
C LEU A 1030 -42.15 5.06 -10.48
N VAL A 1031 -41.17 5.82 -9.99
CA VAL A 1031 -40.20 6.49 -10.86
C VAL A 1031 -39.03 5.54 -11.04
N PHE A 1032 -38.97 4.89 -12.20
CA PHE A 1032 -37.74 4.30 -12.70
C PHE A 1032 -36.85 5.47 -13.17
N ALA A 1033 -35.81 5.79 -12.41
CA ALA A 1033 -34.77 6.69 -12.90
C ALA A 1033 -33.83 5.87 -13.79
N VAL A 1034 -33.80 6.18 -15.09
CA VAL A 1034 -32.75 5.74 -16.01
C VAL A 1034 -31.61 6.74 -15.86
N ASP A 1035 -30.46 6.29 -15.36
CA ASP A 1035 -29.20 6.99 -15.55
C ASP A 1035 -28.42 6.22 -16.62
N ASP A 1036 -27.85 6.92 -17.59
CA ASP A 1036 -27.50 6.37 -18.91
C ASP A 1036 -26.36 5.33 -18.92
N GLU A 1037 -25.81 4.88 -17.78
CA GLU A 1037 -24.73 3.88 -17.80
C GLU A 1037 -24.68 2.77 -16.72
N HIS A 1038 -25.50 2.71 -15.65
CA HIS A 1038 -25.34 1.62 -14.64
C HIS A 1038 -26.66 1.14 -14.01
N GLU A 1039 -26.79 -0.20 -13.91
CA GLU A 1039 -27.74 -1.09 -13.18
C GLU A 1039 -29.08 -0.57 -12.61
N TRP A 1040 -30.13 -1.40 -12.75
CA TRP A 1040 -31.44 -1.23 -12.14
C TRP A 1040 -31.36 -1.21 -10.60
N VAL A 1041 -31.47 -0.04 -9.97
CA VAL A 1041 -31.67 0.07 -8.52
C VAL A 1041 -33.16 0.21 -8.23
N ASP A 1042 -33.74 -0.81 -7.59
CA ASP A 1042 -35.08 -0.75 -7.01
C ASP A 1042 -35.08 0.25 -5.83
N ILE A 1043 -35.35 1.53 -6.10
CA ILE A 1043 -35.56 2.53 -5.03
C ILE A 1043 -36.97 2.31 -4.47
N VAL A 1044 -37.09 1.37 -3.53
CA VAL A 1044 -38.29 1.25 -2.72
C VAL A 1044 -38.37 2.47 -1.80
N ALA A 1045 -39.33 3.36 -2.04
CA ALA A 1045 -39.66 4.45 -1.14
C ALA A 1045 -40.09 3.88 0.23
N ALA A 1046 -39.17 3.88 1.18
CA ALA A 1046 -39.41 3.51 2.57
C ALA A 1046 -40.27 4.60 3.23
N VAL A 1047 -41.57 4.35 3.45
CA VAL A 1047 -42.45 5.31 4.13
C VAL A 1047 -42.18 5.27 5.63
N ARG A 1048 -41.47 6.27 6.13
CA ARG A 1048 -41.13 6.42 7.56
C ARG A 1048 -42.11 7.36 8.24
N THR A 1049 -42.72 6.91 9.33
CA THR A 1049 -43.77 7.63 10.08
C THR A 1049 -43.24 8.14 11.43
N ALA A 1050 -43.78 9.26 11.92
CA ALA A 1050 -43.47 9.82 13.24
C ALA A 1050 -44.75 10.11 14.00
N ALA A 1051 -44.80 9.83 15.29
CA ALA A 1051 -45.96 10.10 16.13
C ALA A 1051 -45.63 11.03 17.28
N ALA A 1052 -46.64 11.76 17.76
CA ALA A 1052 -46.55 12.55 18.97
C ALA A 1052 -46.20 11.65 20.18
N PRO A 1053 -45.38 12.12 21.13
CA PRO A 1053 -45.10 11.40 22.37
C PRO A 1053 -46.36 11.07 23.19
N ASP A 1054 -47.36 11.94 23.15
CA ASP A 1054 -48.67 11.76 23.78
C ASP A 1054 -49.66 10.96 22.91
N GLY A 1055 -49.21 10.51 21.74
CA GLY A 1055 -50.00 9.77 20.76
C GLY A 1055 -51.09 10.59 20.07
N SER A 1056 -51.15 11.92 20.20
CA SER A 1056 -52.23 12.76 19.67
C SER A 1056 -52.27 12.87 18.13
N TRP A 1057 -51.11 12.84 17.47
CA TRP A 1057 -51.00 12.94 16.02
C TRP A 1057 -49.97 11.98 15.42
N LEU A 1058 -50.12 11.66 14.13
CA LEU A 1058 -49.25 10.80 13.33
C LEU A 1058 -48.87 11.50 12.02
N ALA A 1059 -47.59 11.74 11.81
CA ALA A 1059 -47.03 12.24 10.56
C ALA A 1059 -46.63 11.08 9.64
N VAL A 1060 -47.06 11.14 8.37
CA VAL A 1060 -46.77 10.16 7.33
C VAL A 1060 -46.09 10.88 6.17
N ALA A 1061 -44.88 10.44 5.83
CA ALA A 1061 -44.10 11.00 4.73
C ALA A 1061 -44.35 10.22 3.43
N GLY A 1062 -44.76 10.91 2.37
CA GLY A 1062 -44.96 10.38 1.02
C GLY A 1062 -44.08 11.07 -0.03
N THR A 1063 -44.24 10.69 -1.30
CA THR A 1063 -43.56 11.34 -2.43
C THR A 1063 -44.15 12.73 -2.76
N ASP A 1064 -45.37 12.99 -2.33
CA ASP A 1064 -46.14 14.23 -2.56
C ASP A 1064 -46.10 15.21 -1.38
N GLY A 1065 -45.40 14.88 -0.28
CA GLY A 1065 -45.29 15.74 0.92
C GLY A 1065 -45.37 14.95 2.22
N VAL A 1066 -45.46 15.66 3.36
CA VAL A 1066 -45.66 15.03 4.68
C VAL A 1066 -47.02 15.44 5.23
N ARG A 1067 -47.91 14.47 5.46
CA ARG A 1067 -49.25 14.71 6.02
C ARG A 1067 -49.30 14.32 7.48
N VAL A 1068 -49.98 15.12 8.29
CA VAL A 1068 -50.20 14.84 9.71
C VAL A 1068 -51.66 14.55 9.96
N TYR A 1069 -51.92 13.45 10.67
CA TYR A 1069 -53.24 12.95 11.01
C TYR A 1069 -53.47 13.02 12.52
N ASP A 1070 -54.70 13.31 12.92
CA ASP A 1070 -55.15 13.13 14.30
C ASP A 1070 -55.37 11.63 14.53
N THR A 1071 -54.79 11.06 15.58
CA THR A 1071 -54.87 9.61 15.83
C THR A 1071 -56.21 9.17 16.43
N LYS A 1072 -57.02 10.11 16.93
CA LYS A 1072 -58.34 9.83 17.51
C LYS A 1072 -59.44 9.89 16.45
N THR A 1073 -59.38 10.87 15.55
CA THR A 1073 -60.41 11.05 14.51
C THR A 1073 -60.01 10.48 13.15
N GLY A 1074 -58.70 10.37 12.88
CA GLY A 1074 -58.17 9.97 11.57
C GLY A 1074 -58.18 11.08 10.52
N ASP A 1075 -58.55 12.31 10.91
CA ASP A 1075 -58.59 13.47 10.00
C ASP A 1075 -57.21 14.06 9.77
N THR A 1076 -56.99 14.66 8.60
CA THR A 1076 -55.77 15.41 8.30
C THR A 1076 -55.75 16.72 9.08
N VAL A 1077 -54.75 16.89 9.94
CA VAL A 1077 -54.52 18.09 10.77
C VAL A 1077 -53.66 19.11 10.04
N ALA A 1078 -52.67 18.64 9.27
CA ALA A 1078 -51.78 19.50 8.50
C ALA A 1078 -51.24 18.78 7.25
N ASP A 1079 -51.00 19.55 6.19
CA ASP A 1079 -50.28 19.12 4.99
C ASP A 1079 -49.01 19.97 4.88
N LEU A 1080 -47.84 19.35 5.13
CA LEU A 1080 -46.56 20.04 5.19
C LEU A 1080 -45.92 20.00 3.80
N ASP A 1081 -45.72 21.20 3.25
CA ASP A 1081 -45.15 21.41 1.91
C ASP A 1081 -43.65 21.09 1.87
N HIS A 1082 -43.30 19.80 1.93
CA HIS A 1082 -41.93 19.29 1.84
C HIS A 1082 -41.82 18.17 0.79
N VAL A 1083 -42.07 18.53 -0.47
CA VAL A 1083 -42.12 17.60 -1.60
C VAL A 1083 -40.71 17.17 -2.04
N GLY A 1084 -40.49 15.86 -2.18
CA GLY A 1084 -39.25 15.29 -2.71
C GLY A 1084 -39.20 13.76 -2.61
N PRO A 1085 -38.35 13.08 -3.40
CA PRO A 1085 -38.11 11.66 -3.24
C PRO A 1085 -37.46 11.35 -1.88
N SER A 1086 -37.86 10.24 -1.26
CA SER A 1086 -37.28 9.71 -0.01
C SER A 1086 -37.43 10.62 1.22
N CYS A 1087 -38.66 11.03 1.54
CA CYS A 1087 -38.97 11.81 2.73
C CYS A 1087 -38.97 10.95 4.02
N SER A 1088 -38.29 11.38 5.08
CA SER A 1088 -38.40 10.80 6.43
C SER A 1088 -38.82 11.84 7.46
N SER A 1089 -39.47 11.41 8.54
CA SER A 1089 -39.94 12.29 9.62
C SER A 1089 -39.57 11.74 11.00
N LEU A 1090 -39.27 12.63 11.96
CA LEU A 1090 -39.02 12.28 13.36
C LEU A 1090 -39.56 13.38 14.29
N ALA A 1091 -40.34 12.99 15.30
CA ALA A 1091 -40.92 13.92 16.27
C ALA A 1091 -39.95 14.20 17.42
N ALA A 1092 -40.01 15.43 17.97
CA ALA A 1092 -39.34 15.76 19.20
C ALA A 1092 -39.93 14.96 20.38
N PRO A 1093 -39.10 14.46 21.32
CA PRO A 1093 -39.58 13.73 22.50
C PRO A 1093 -40.49 14.54 23.43
N ASP A 1094 -40.41 15.88 23.40
CA ASP A 1094 -41.30 16.79 24.12
C ASP A 1094 -42.58 17.14 23.32
N GLY A 1095 -42.67 16.66 22.08
CA GLY A 1095 -43.81 16.86 21.17
C GLY A 1095 -43.92 18.27 20.59
N THR A 1096 -42.94 19.16 20.82
CA THR A 1096 -43.04 20.59 20.46
C THR A 1096 -42.70 20.89 19.00
N TRP A 1097 -41.97 20.00 18.33
CA TRP A 1097 -41.62 20.16 16.92
C TRP A 1097 -41.47 18.81 16.20
N LEU A 1098 -41.57 18.85 14.87
CA LEU A 1098 -41.40 17.71 13.96
C LEU A 1098 -40.27 18.02 12.98
N ALA A 1099 -39.28 17.15 12.87
CA ALA A 1099 -38.28 17.23 11.81
C ALA A 1099 -38.71 16.38 10.61
N THR A 1100 -38.53 16.94 9.42
CA THR A 1100 -38.77 16.26 8.14
C THR A 1100 -37.55 16.44 7.25
N SER A 1101 -37.19 15.42 6.47
CA SER A 1101 -36.01 15.48 5.61
C SER A 1101 -36.25 14.80 4.28
N ASN A 1102 -35.72 15.40 3.21
CA ASN A 1102 -35.68 14.83 1.87
C ASN A 1102 -34.35 15.18 1.17
N VAL A 1103 -34.23 14.89 -0.12
CA VAL A 1103 -33.03 15.25 -0.92
C VAL A 1103 -32.72 16.74 -0.94
N ASN A 1104 -33.69 17.64 -0.73
CA ASN A 1104 -33.54 19.09 -0.76
C ASN A 1104 -33.17 19.70 0.61
N GLY A 1105 -33.10 18.90 1.67
CA GLY A 1105 -32.69 19.35 3.00
C GLY A 1105 -33.58 18.88 4.15
N VAL A 1106 -33.33 19.42 5.33
CA VAL A 1106 -34.10 19.14 6.56
C VAL A 1106 -34.88 20.38 6.99
N ARG A 1107 -36.16 20.21 7.32
CA ARG A 1107 -37.09 21.23 7.81
C ARG A 1107 -37.63 20.84 9.18
N ILE A 1108 -37.71 21.81 10.08
CA ILE A 1108 -38.29 21.66 11.41
C ILE A 1108 -39.59 22.45 11.47
N TRP A 1109 -40.68 21.79 11.86
CA TRP A 1109 -42.03 22.34 11.96
C TRP A 1109 -42.45 22.45 13.42
N ASP A 1110 -43.11 23.53 13.79
CA ASP A 1110 -43.75 23.63 15.11
C ASP A 1110 -45.03 22.79 15.12
N THR A 1111 -45.26 21.97 16.15
CA THR A 1111 -46.44 21.07 16.17
C THR A 1111 -47.72 21.74 16.65
N SER A 1112 -47.63 22.96 17.21
CA SER A 1112 -48.79 23.73 17.66
C SER A 1112 -49.39 24.58 16.54
N SER A 1113 -48.55 25.11 15.63
CA SER A 1113 -48.98 25.93 14.50
C SER A 1113 -48.79 25.27 13.13
N TRP A 1114 -47.99 24.20 13.04
CA TRP A 1114 -47.53 23.58 11.78
C TRP A 1114 -46.77 24.53 10.85
N GLU A 1115 -46.25 25.64 11.39
CA GLU A 1115 -45.39 26.57 10.64
C GLU A 1115 -43.92 26.12 10.63
N LEU A 1116 -43.20 26.50 9.58
CA LEU A 1116 -41.78 26.20 9.43
C LEU A 1116 -40.95 27.02 10.43
N ARG A 1117 -40.29 26.34 11.37
CA ARG A 1117 -39.46 26.95 12.41
C ARG A 1117 -38.05 27.26 11.90
N SER A 1118 -37.43 26.31 11.20
CA SER A 1118 -36.06 26.41 10.69
C SER A 1118 -35.80 25.45 9.52
N PHE A 1119 -34.81 25.79 8.69
CA PHE A 1119 -34.39 25.00 7.53
C PHE A 1119 -32.88 24.86 7.49
N THR A 1120 -32.41 23.65 7.22
CA THR A 1120 -30.98 23.36 6.99
C THR A 1120 -30.79 22.82 5.58
N PRO A 1121 -29.89 23.43 4.77
CA PRO A 1121 -29.74 23.14 3.34
C PRO A 1121 -28.94 21.86 3.04
N VAL A 1122 -28.75 20.96 4.02
CA VAL A 1122 -27.90 19.78 3.84
C VAL A 1122 -28.72 18.60 3.35
N GLU A 1123 -28.28 18.02 2.24
CA GLU A 1123 -28.83 16.78 1.68
C GLU A 1123 -28.59 15.62 2.65
N GLY A 1124 -29.67 15.02 3.16
CA GLY A 1124 -29.55 13.91 4.09
C GLY A 1124 -30.82 13.57 4.88
N ARG A 1125 -30.76 12.44 5.57
CA ARG A 1125 -31.85 11.91 6.41
C ARG A 1125 -31.69 12.40 7.85
N VAL A 1126 -32.78 12.77 8.52
CA VAL A 1126 -32.77 12.91 9.99
C VAL A 1126 -32.59 11.53 10.61
N ALA A 1127 -31.53 11.34 11.40
CA ALA A 1127 -31.18 10.05 11.99
C ALA A 1127 -31.63 9.94 13.46
N ALA A 1128 -31.51 11.01 14.23
CA ALA A 1128 -31.93 11.05 15.63
C ALA A 1128 -32.25 12.47 16.10
N VAL A 1129 -33.16 12.58 17.06
CA VAL A 1129 -33.45 13.82 17.81
C VAL A 1129 -33.06 13.62 19.27
N ALA A 1130 -32.47 14.65 19.87
CA ALA A 1130 -32.03 14.59 21.26
C ALA A 1130 -33.23 14.47 22.23
N PRO A 1131 -33.11 13.66 23.29
CA PRO A 1131 -34.11 13.58 24.37
C PRO A 1131 -34.50 14.93 24.98
N ASP A 1132 -33.55 15.88 25.06
CA ASP A 1132 -33.78 17.25 25.54
C ASP A 1132 -34.50 18.16 24.52
N ALA A 1133 -34.77 17.66 23.31
CA ALA A 1133 -35.38 18.38 22.21
C ALA A 1133 -34.65 19.68 21.78
N THR A 1134 -33.36 19.84 22.11
CA THR A 1134 -32.58 21.04 21.76
C THR A 1134 -31.72 20.90 20.50
N TRP A 1135 -31.46 19.68 20.04
CA TRP A 1135 -30.63 19.39 18.87
C TRP A 1135 -31.00 18.08 18.18
N LEU A 1136 -30.49 17.89 16.96
CA LEU A 1136 -30.72 16.70 16.14
C LEU A 1136 -29.48 16.33 15.32
N ALA A 1137 -29.43 15.07 14.89
CA ALA A 1137 -28.38 14.54 14.03
C ALA A 1137 -28.95 14.13 12.66
N THR A 1138 -28.26 14.50 11.58
CA THR A 1138 -28.58 14.15 10.20
C THR A 1138 -27.47 13.30 9.60
N VAL A 1139 -27.80 12.35 8.73
CA VAL A 1139 -26.85 11.52 7.98
C VAL A 1139 -27.09 11.73 6.49
N GLY A 1140 -26.08 12.24 5.79
CA GLY A 1140 -26.10 12.49 4.35
C GLY A 1140 -25.81 11.23 3.53
N LEU A 1141 -26.32 11.19 2.29
CA LEU A 1141 -26.11 10.09 1.34
C LEU A 1141 -24.64 9.90 0.95
N SER A 1142 -23.84 10.96 1.03
CA SER A 1142 -22.39 10.96 0.78
C SER A 1142 -21.52 10.58 1.99
N GLY A 1143 -22.13 10.27 3.15
CA GLY A 1143 -21.42 9.88 4.37
C GLY A 1143 -21.10 11.03 5.35
N GLY A 1144 -21.70 12.20 5.19
CA GLY A 1144 -21.57 13.28 6.18
C GLY A 1144 -22.57 13.13 7.33
N VAL A 1145 -22.13 13.19 8.59
CA VAL A 1145 -23.01 13.31 9.76
C VAL A 1145 -23.00 14.75 10.25
N GLY A 1146 -24.15 15.42 10.13
CA GLY A 1146 -24.36 16.79 10.62
C GLY A 1146 -25.05 16.78 11.97
N VAL A 1147 -24.57 17.62 12.89
CA VAL A 1147 -25.21 17.87 14.19
C VAL A 1147 -25.71 19.31 14.21
N TRP A 1148 -26.99 19.50 14.50
CA TRP A 1148 -27.68 20.79 14.34
C TRP A 1148 -28.44 21.15 15.61
N ALA A 1149 -28.34 22.41 16.01
CA ALA A 1149 -29.27 22.98 16.96
C ALA A 1149 -30.64 23.15 16.29
N VAL A 1150 -31.73 23.09 17.06
CA VAL A 1150 -33.10 23.28 16.53
C VAL A 1150 -33.27 24.64 15.81
N GLY A 1151 -32.47 25.64 16.17
CA GLY A 1151 -32.43 26.93 15.46
C GLY A 1151 -31.84 26.88 14.03
N GLY A 1152 -31.33 25.73 13.58
CA GLY A 1152 -30.68 25.55 12.27
C GLY A 1152 -29.17 25.81 12.27
N GLU A 1153 -28.58 26.16 13.41
CA GLU A 1153 -27.13 26.35 13.53
C GLU A 1153 -26.38 25.02 13.56
N ARG A 1154 -25.27 24.94 12.80
CA ARG A 1154 -24.41 23.75 12.78
C ARG A 1154 -23.55 23.68 14.04
N VAL A 1155 -23.74 22.63 14.83
CA VAL A 1155 -22.98 22.36 16.07
C VAL A 1155 -21.70 21.57 15.76
N ALA A 1156 -21.80 20.53 14.93
CA ALA A 1156 -20.66 19.70 14.52
C ALA A 1156 -20.89 19.06 13.15
N TRP A 1157 -19.82 18.62 12.51
CA TRP A 1157 -19.85 17.88 11.24
C TRP A 1157 -18.80 16.79 11.27
N PHE A 1158 -19.15 15.59 10.81
CA PHE A 1158 -18.25 14.44 10.71
C PHE A 1158 -18.33 13.82 9.33
N ASP A 1159 -17.18 13.59 8.70
CA ASP A 1159 -17.09 12.84 7.44
C ASP A 1159 -16.87 11.36 7.78
N VAL A 1160 -17.96 10.59 7.89
CA VAL A 1160 -17.95 9.16 8.23
C VAL A 1160 -18.62 8.37 7.09
N PRO A 1161 -17.85 7.74 6.19
CA PRO A 1161 -18.42 7.05 5.04
C PRO A 1161 -19.32 5.87 5.47
N GLY A 1162 -20.49 5.76 4.84
CA GLY A 1162 -21.40 4.60 5.00
C GLY A 1162 -22.05 4.48 6.38
N VAL A 1163 -22.50 5.58 7.00
CA VAL A 1163 -23.20 5.52 8.30
C VAL A 1163 -24.60 4.90 8.13
N ARG A 1164 -24.85 3.79 8.83
CA ARG A 1164 -26.16 3.11 8.89
C ARG A 1164 -27.05 3.63 10.00
N SER A 1165 -26.46 3.94 11.14
CA SER A 1165 -27.18 4.29 12.36
C SER A 1165 -26.45 5.40 13.12
N ALA A 1166 -27.22 6.37 13.60
CA ALA A 1166 -26.75 7.38 14.53
C ALA A 1166 -27.77 7.52 15.66
N VAL A 1167 -27.31 7.45 16.92
CA VAL A 1167 -28.20 7.40 18.10
C VAL A 1167 -27.67 8.34 19.19
N ILE A 1168 -28.55 9.20 19.69
CA ILE A 1168 -28.23 10.16 20.76
C ILE A 1168 -28.41 9.48 22.12
N ALA A 1169 -27.50 9.77 23.05
CA ALA A 1169 -27.54 9.23 24.42
C ALA A 1169 -28.79 9.72 25.18
N PRO A 1170 -29.33 8.94 26.13
CA PRO A 1170 -30.56 9.28 26.86
C PRO A 1170 -30.49 10.62 27.62
N ASP A 1171 -29.30 11.00 28.05
CA ASP A 1171 -29.02 12.26 28.75
C ASP A 1171 -28.72 13.44 27.79
N SER A 1172 -28.82 13.23 26.47
CA SER A 1172 -28.50 14.20 25.41
C SER A 1172 -27.04 14.68 25.42
N SER A 1173 -26.14 13.97 26.11
CA SER A 1173 -24.73 14.38 26.26
C SER A 1173 -23.82 13.85 25.16
N ALA A 1174 -24.23 12.82 24.41
CA ALA A 1174 -23.38 12.19 23.40
C ALA A 1174 -24.14 11.70 22.17
N LEU A 1175 -23.45 11.56 21.05
CA LEU A 1175 -23.91 10.96 19.80
C LEU A 1175 -23.07 9.73 19.48
N LEU A 1176 -23.74 8.60 19.24
CA LEU A 1176 -23.17 7.38 18.70
C LEU A 1176 -23.37 7.35 17.19
N MET A 1177 -22.33 7.00 16.43
CA MET A 1177 -22.35 6.83 14.98
C MET A 1177 -21.78 5.45 14.62
N VAL A 1178 -22.48 4.73 13.76
CA VAL A 1178 -22.16 3.36 13.36
C VAL A 1178 -22.14 3.24 11.83
N SER A 1179 -21.05 2.72 11.29
CA SER A 1179 -20.79 2.60 9.85
C SER A 1179 -20.76 1.15 9.34
N GLU A 1180 -21.18 0.97 8.09
CA GLU A 1180 -21.02 -0.26 7.29
C GLU A 1180 -19.56 -0.65 7.10
N LYS A 1181 -18.62 0.29 7.27
CA LYS A 1181 -17.19 -0.02 7.19
C LYS A 1181 -16.61 -0.51 8.52
N GLY A 1182 -17.46 -0.82 9.49
CA GLY A 1182 -17.05 -1.27 10.82
C GLY A 1182 -16.52 -0.14 11.70
N GLU A 1183 -16.85 1.12 11.41
CA GLU A 1183 -16.46 2.24 12.27
C GLU A 1183 -17.54 2.53 13.31
N LEU A 1184 -17.12 2.60 14.58
CA LEU A 1184 -17.92 3.02 15.72
C LEU A 1184 -17.33 4.31 16.27
N ARG A 1185 -18.09 5.39 16.26
CA ARG A 1185 -17.64 6.71 16.75
C ARG A 1185 -18.60 7.25 17.79
N VAL A 1186 -18.06 7.75 18.89
CA VAL A 1186 -18.81 8.48 19.92
C VAL A 1186 -18.30 9.92 19.98
N TRP A 1187 -19.23 10.87 19.96
CA TRP A 1187 -18.98 12.29 20.15
C TRP A 1187 -19.69 12.78 21.41
N TRP A 1188 -19.01 13.53 22.26
CA TRP A 1188 -19.61 14.15 23.45
C TRP A 1188 -19.84 15.65 23.24
N ARG A 1189 -21.05 16.09 23.58
CA ARG A 1189 -21.52 17.46 23.53
C ARG A 1189 -20.96 18.24 24.73
N GLY A 1190 -20.34 19.39 24.47
CA GLY A 1190 -19.60 20.18 25.46
C GLY A 1190 -18.21 20.54 24.94
N ASP A 1191 -17.20 19.72 25.28
CA ASP A 1191 -15.80 19.92 24.88
C ASP A 1191 -15.51 19.47 23.43
N GLY A 1192 -16.49 18.86 22.75
CA GLY A 1192 -16.33 18.33 21.38
C GLY A 1192 -15.44 17.08 21.31
N ALA A 1193 -15.20 16.44 22.44
CA ALA A 1193 -14.43 15.21 22.56
C ALA A 1193 -14.98 14.07 21.68
N THR A 1194 -14.09 13.29 21.10
CA THR A 1194 -14.43 12.13 20.25
C THR A 1194 -13.64 10.89 20.65
N ALA A 1195 -14.26 9.73 20.46
CA ALA A 1195 -13.61 8.42 20.55
C ALA A 1195 -14.05 7.57 19.37
N LEU A 1196 -13.14 6.72 18.89
CA LEU A 1196 -13.34 5.88 17.73
C LEU A 1196 -12.88 4.44 18.00
N MET A 1197 -13.62 3.49 17.47
CA MET A 1197 -13.30 2.06 17.47
C MET A 1197 -13.56 1.47 16.07
N ARG A 1198 -12.79 0.45 15.67
CA ARG A 1198 -12.94 -0.23 14.39
C ARG A 1198 -13.13 -1.74 14.55
N THR A 1199 -14.10 -2.27 13.82
CA THR A 1199 -14.41 -3.69 13.70
C THR A 1199 -13.98 -4.25 12.35
N GLU A 1200 -13.69 -5.56 12.30
CA GLU A 1200 -13.42 -6.32 11.07
C GLU A 1200 -14.67 -6.43 10.17
N GLN A 1201 -15.83 -6.14 10.74
CA GLN A 1201 -17.12 -6.39 10.13
C GLN A 1201 -17.94 -5.12 10.00
N PRO A 1202 -18.84 -5.06 9.00
CA PRO A 1202 -19.89 -4.06 8.95
C PRO A 1202 -20.72 -4.09 10.23
N LEU A 1203 -21.08 -2.92 10.74
CA LEU A 1203 -22.01 -2.79 11.85
C LEU A 1203 -23.37 -2.36 11.29
N TRP A 1204 -24.43 -3.03 11.73
CA TRP A 1204 -25.79 -2.77 11.25
C TRP A 1204 -26.52 -1.72 12.10
N GLY A 1205 -26.20 -1.64 13.40
CA GLY A 1205 -26.80 -0.66 14.29
C GLY A 1205 -26.18 -0.68 15.68
N GLY A 1206 -26.53 0.33 16.49
CA GLY A 1206 -26.10 0.42 17.88
C GLY A 1206 -27.11 1.15 18.76
N ALA A 1207 -26.99 0.98 20.08
CA ALA A 1207 -27.86 1.58 21.08
C ALA A 1207 -27.08 1.92 22.35
N TRP A 1208 -27.58 2.92 23.09
CA TRP A 1208 -27.09 3.27 24.42
C TRP A 1208 -27.81 2.45 25.50
N SER A 1209 -27.11 2.13 26.59
CA SER A 1209 -27.76 1.68 27.81
C SER A 1209 -28.55 2.82 28.46
N ALA A 1210 -29.55 2.47 29.27
CA ALA A 1210 -30.43 3.44 29.92
C ALA A 1210 -29.68 4.44 30.84
N ASP A 1211 -28.52 4.06 31.36
CA ASP A 1211 -27.65 4.92 32.16
C ASP A 1211 -26.72 5.83 31.33
N GLY A 1212 -26.73 5.72 29.99
CA GLY A 1212 -25.89 6.49 29.07
C GLY A 1212 -24.39 6.13 29.11
N GLY A 1213 -23.96 5.15 29.91
CA GLY A 1213 -22.54 4.82 30.10
C GLY A 1213 -22.01 3.71 29.20
N ASN A 1214 -22.89 2.87 28.67
CA ASN A 1214 -22.53 1.74 27.80
C ASN A 1214 -23.16 1.90 26.42
N VAL A 1215 -22.47 1.34 25.44
CA VAL A 1215 -22.92 1.23 24.06
C VAL A 1215 -22.94 -0.24 23.68
N VAL A 1216 -23.99 -0.66 22.99
CA VAL A 1216 -24.12 -1.99 22.40
C VAL A 1216 -24.22 -1.83 20.89
N VAL A 1217 -23.46 -2.62 20.15
CA VAL A 1217 -23.50 -2.64 18.67
C VAL A 1217 -23.78 -4.05 18.18
N VAL A 1218 -24.42 -4.12 17.01
CA VAL A 1218 -24.82 -5.38 16.38
C VAL A 1218 -24.23 -5.43 14.98
N GLY A 1219 -23.64 -6.58 14.64
CA GLY A 1219 -23.16 -6.91 13.30
C GLY A 1219 -23.48 -8.37 12.94
N PRO A 1220 -23.04 -8.83 11.75
CA PRO A 1220 -23.41 -10.14 11.22
C PRO A 1220 -22.96 -11.33 12.09
N ARG A 1221 -21.85 -11.20 12.85
CA ARG A 1221 -21.38 -12.27 13.76
C ARG A 1221 -21.83 -12.13 15.21
N GLY A 1222 -22.66 -11.14 15.53
CA GLY A 1222 -23.27 -11.00 16.85
C GLY A 1222 -23.15 -9.60 17.44
N VAL A 1223 -23.16 -9.57 18.78
CA VAL A 1223 -23.33 -8.34 19.56
C VAL A 1223 -22.05 -8.03 20.35
N ALA A 1224 -21.61 -6.78 20.32
CA ALA A 1224 -20.49 -6.28 21.12
C ALA A 1224 -20.94 -5.17 22.06
N SER A 1225 -20.37 -5.12 23.27
CA SER A 1225 -20.62 -4.06 24.24
C SER A 1225 -19.35 -3.31 24.61
N PHE A 1226 -19.45 -1.97 24.63
CA PHE A 1226 -18.39 -1.03 24.95
C PHE A 1226 -18.83 -0.12 26.10
N MET A 1227 -17.88 0.25 26.96
CA MET A 1227 -18.04 1.38 27.89
C MET A 1227 -17.47 2.65 27.24
N ALA A 1228 -18.23 3.74 27.31
CA ALA A 1228 -17.84 5.03 26.76
C ALA A 1228 -17.36 5.96 27.90
N TYR A 1229 -16.11 6.40 27.85
CA TYR A 1229 -15.50 7.25 28.87
C TYR A 1229 -15.13 8.62 28.30
N LEU A 1230 -15.48 9.69 29.01
CA LEU A 1230 -15.14 11.08 28.65
C LEU A 1230 -13.77 11.54 29.22
N GLY A 1231 -13.13 10.73 30.09
CA GLY A 1231 -11.76 10.98 30.57
C GLY A 1231 -11.60 11.40 32.03
N VAL A 1232 -12.67 11.44 32.84
CA VAL A 1232 -12.54 11.64 34.30
C VAL A 1232 -12.17 10.30 34.97
N ALA A 1233 -11.11 10.29 35.77
CA ALA A 1233 -10.67 9.13 36.54
C ALA A 1233 -11.74 8.72 37.58
N ALA A 1234 -12.73 7.93 37.15
CA ALA A 1234 -13.61 7.22 38.06
C ALA A 1234 -12.87 5.97 38.55
N THR A 1235 -12.81 5.80 39.87
CA THR A 1235 -12.36 4.58 40.53
C THR A 1235 -13.16 3.38 40.03
N VAL A 1236 -12.55 2.56 39.18
CA VAL A 1236 -13.14 1.31 38.69
C VAL A 1236 -13.11 0.28 39.83
N PRO A 1237 -14.23 -0.40 40.18
CA PRO A 1237 -14.17 -1.60 40.99
C PRO A 1237 -13.50 -2.68 40.15
N VAL A 1238 -12.38 -3.22 40.66
CA VAL A 1238 -11.64 -4.31 40.03
C VAL A 1238 -12.58 -5.49 39.75
N ALA A 1239 -12.91 -5.74 38.49
CA ALA A 1239 -13.48 -7.02 38.08
C ALA A 1239 -12.34 -8.05 38.14
N THR A 1240 -12.41 -8.97 39.10
CA THR A 1240 -11.43 -10.05 39.25
C THR A 1240 -11.36 -10.91 37.98
N PRO A 1241 -10.17 -11.36 37.52
CA PRO A 1241 -9.97 -12.07 36.25
C PRO A 1241 -10.63 -13.46 36.13
N ALA A 1242 -11.46 -13.87 37.09
CA ALA A 1242 -11.95 -15.24 37.23
C ALA A 1242 -13.26 -15.55 36.48
N GLN A 1243 -13.89 -14.58 35.80
CA GLN A 1243 -15.21 -14.78 35.16
C GLN A 1243 -15.21 -14.80 33.63
N LEU A 1244 -14.05 -14.76 32.96
CA LEU A 1244 -13.94 -14.79 31.49
C LEU A 1244 -13.41 -16.11 30.90
N CYS A 1245 -13.55 -17.23 31.61
CA CYS A 1245 -13.29 -18.56 31.04
C CYS A 1245 -14.54 -19.45 31.16
N PRO A 1246 -15.09 -20.00 30.06
CA PRO A 1246 -15.92 -21.18 30.17
C PRO A 1246 -15.03 -22.33 30.66
N THR A 1247 -15.35 -22.90 31.81
CA THR A 1247 -14.71 -24.13 32.30
C THR A 1247 -14.92 -25.25 31.28
N PRO A 1248 -13.87 -26.02 30.90
CA PRO A 1248 -14.09 -27.25 30.15
C PRO A 1248 -14.86 -28.21 31.06
N SER A 1249 -16.04 -28.64 30.60
CA SER A 1249 -16.78 -29.73 31.23
C SER A 1249 -15.90 -30.97 31.23
N SER A 1250 -15.36 -31.31 32.40
CA SER A 1250 -14.84 -32.64 32.67
C SER A 1250 -16.04 -33.57 32.87
N GLY A 1251 -16.38 -34.32 31.83
CA GLY A 1251 -17.22 -35.51 31.91
C GLY A 1251 -16.41 -36.69 31.39
N MET A 1252 -16.26 -37.71 32.24
CA MET A 1252 -15.78 -39.05 31.86
C MET A 1252 -16.59 -39.65 30.72
#